data_AF-A0A0A0QZZ9-F1
#
_entry.id   AF-A0A0A0QZZ9-F1
#
_cell.length_a   1.000
_cell.length_b   1.000
_cell.length_c   1.000
_cell.angle_alpha   90.00
_cell.angle_beta   90.00
_cell.angle_gamma   90.00
#
_symmetry.space_group_name_H-M   'P 1'
#
loop_
_entity.id
_entity.type
_entity.pdbx_description
1 polymer ?
#
loop_
_entity_poly.entity_id
_entity_poly.type
_entity_poly.pdbx_seq_one_letter_code
_entity_poly.pdbx_strand_id
1 'polypeptide(L)'
;MPVGFLTPEQRDYFGRYVGSPSREELERFFYLSDEDRDVIQTLRGDHSRLGYAILLTTVRFLGVLPDKPRSVPSEVQQVLVRQLSITDPDCLLRYSDHRRWIHAADIQTRYGYRHFTDHDVGFRLCRWLYALCWTGTDRPGVLFERATAWLLTQKVLLPGVSQLERFVAQLRSRVEERLWLTLGRSVTEQQRQRLLKLLTVEDGSRGSKLDKLRSGPVMISGPALVKALHRLDDMRSFGITLPAAAHIPPSRIATLARFANTAKVTAISRLPPARQLATLVAFAVCLEATAHDDALDVLESLLRDLFSNAEKADKKARLRTLKDLDRSAATLAAACRMVLDASISDSTLRTQLFANLPRVYLENALKEVDALIRPANDVFINALEERYRSVRRFLPDLLERLHFGANPTGKAVVDGFEWLRKNLKCKHPEIDAPQDVVGKSWQKHIIGKDGTLDMRAYVFCVLDALRTAIRRRDVFVSPSWRYADPRIGLLDGPEWIAARPIVCRSLGLSVEAKPTLDAFITELDTTWLAVAKRLPENPAIQLTETDEGKTELSLAALERLDEPESLLALRTAVANLMPRVDLPEILLEVAARSGFSSAFTHVSERNARADNFATSLCAVLLGDACNTGLEPLIRLDIPALRRDRLSWVGQNYIRDDTLSAANVILVSMQSQLELAQIWGGGEVASADGMRFVVPVRSVHSGPNPKYFGSSRGVTWYNLISDQFSGLNAITVPGTLRDSLVLLAVVLEQQTELQPTQIMTDTGAYSDVVFGLFRLLGYHFSPRLADVGGTRFWRSSPDADYGQLNGLAKQSVKLELITEHWDDLLRLAGSLKLGRIPATGIMRTLQTGDRPTRLAQALAEFGRIEKTLHMLTYINDESKRRATLTQLNRGESRHSLARAVFHGKRGELRQRYREGQEDQLGTLGLVVNMIVLWNTIYMTEALKQLKRQGYQILDDDVARLSPLGWEHINMLGRYSFAVPEEVARGELRPLRNPAEDL
;
A
#
# COMPACT_ATOMS: atom_id res chain seq x y z
N MET A 1 -14.11 -3.48 38.29
CA MET A 1 -13.68 -4.08 37.01
C MET A 1 -12.26 -3.60 36.73
N PRO A 2 -11.23 -4.47 36.65
CA PRO A 2 -9.87 -4.01 36.37
C PRO A 2 -9.78 -3.58 34.91
N VAL A 3 -9.71 -2.26 34.68
CA VAL A 3 -9.71 -1.65 33.35
C VAL A 3 -8.28 -1.50 32.79
N GLY A 4 -7.40 -2.45 33.12
CA GLY A 4 -5.99 -2.34 32.79
C GLY A 4 -5.70 -2.65 31.35
N PHE A 5 -5.36 -1.62 30.59
CA PHE A 5 -4.82 -1.73 29.23
C PHE A 5 -3.33 -1.36 29.16
N LEU A 6 -2.78 -0.73 30.20
CA LEU A 6 -1.34 -0.51 30.33
C LEU A 6 -0.61 -1.77 30.78
N THR A 7 0.63 -1.96 30.29
CA THR A 7 1.55 -2.99 30.80
C THR A 7 1.94 -2.70 32.26
N PRO A 8 2.41 -3.71 33.03
CA PRO A 8 2.92 -3.49 34.38
C PRO A 8 4.01 -2.41 34.42
N GLU A 9 4.97 -2.46 33.49
CA GLU A 9 6.04 -1.46 33.36
C GLU A 9 5.50 -0.06 33.09
N GLN A 10 4.57 0.10 32.15
CA GLN A 10 3.95 1.41 31.85
C GLN A 10 3.23 1.99 33.07
N ARG A 11 2.62 1.14 33.90
CA ARG A 11 2.00 1.58 35.16
C ARG A 11 3.03 2.01 36.18
N ASP A 12 4.14 1.26 36.28
CA ASP A 12 5.19 1.54 37.24
C ASP A 12 5.98 2.80 36.88
N TYR A 13 6.08 3.14 35.59
CA TYR A 13 6.73 4.34 35.10
C TYR A 13 5.86 5.61 35.19
N PHE A 14 4.54 5.46 35.22
CA PHE A 14 3.64 6.61 35.21
C PHE A 14 3.81 7.49 36.46
N GLY A 15 4.24 8.75 36.24
CA GLY A 15 4.50 9.71 37.32
C GLY A 15 5.68 9.32 38.21
N ARG A 16 6.64 8.51 37.72
CA ARG A 16 7.84 8.12 38.47
C ARG A 16 9.10 8.28 37.61
N TYR A 17 10.24 8.38 38.29
CA TYR A 17 11.54 8.36 37.63
C TYR A 17 11.86 6.97 37.09
N VAL A 18 12.14 6.88 35.79
CA VAL A 18 12.62 5.66 35.13
C VAL A 18 14.13 5.78 34.98
N GLY A 19 14.85 5.51 36.08
CA GLY A 19 16.28 5.79 36.16
C GLY A 19 16.61 7.29 36.31
N SER A 20 17.87 7.64 36.06
CA SER A 20 18.37 9.01 36.17
C SER A 20 18.04 9.83 34.91
N PRO A 21 17.53 11.08 35.04
CA PRO A 21 17.24 11.93 33.89
C PRO A 21 18.50 12.20 33.06
N SER A 22 18.34 12.29 31.74
CA SER A 22 19.43 12.62 30.85
C SER A 22 19.94 14.06 31.08
N ARG A 23 21.13 14.37 30.57
CA ARG A 23 21.71 15.72 30.70
C ARG A 23 20.80 16.80 30.10
N GLU A 24 20.22 16.54 28.93
CA GLU A 24 19.29 17.46 28.28
C GLU A 24 18.02 17.68 29.10
N GLU A 25 17.49 16.62 29.74
CA GLU A 25 16.33 16.71 30.61
C GLU A 25 16.63 17.51 31.88
N LEU A 26 17.81 17.34 32.47
CA LEU A 26 18.29 18.12 33.61
C LEU A 26 18.40 19.61 33.26
N GLU A 27 18.97 19.93 32.10
CA GLU A 27 19.09 21.32 31.63
C GLU A 27 17.72 21.94 31.31
N ARG A 28 16.75 21.16 30.83
CA ARG A 28 15.43 21.66 30.42
C ARG A 28 14.42 21.80 31.56
N PHE A 29 14.32 20.81 32.45
CA PHE A 29 13.25 20.74 33.45
C PHE A 29 13.71 21.06 34.87
N PHE A 30 15.02 20.92 35.15
CA PHE A 30 15.59 21.08 36.48
C PHE A 30 16.41 22.37 36.64
N TYR A 31 16.41 23.22 35.62
CA TYR A 31 16.95 24.57 35.71
C TYR A 31 16.00 25.47 36.52
N LEU A 32 16.53 26.14 37.52
CA LEU A 32 15.84 27.14 38.34
C LEU A 32 16.04 28.52 37.73
N SER A 33 14.95 29.09 37.22
CA SER A 33 14.92 30.47 36.72
C SER A 33 15.15 31.48 37.83
N ASP A 34 15.40 32.75 37.48
CA ASP A 34 15.59 33.81 38.48
C ASP A 34 14.36 33.98 39.39
N GLU A 35 13.16 33.87 38.82
CA GLU A 35 11.91 33.89 39.61
C GLU A 35 11.83 32.70 40.59
N ASP A 36 12.29 31.52 40.18
CA ASP A 36 12.33 30.35 41.07
C ASP A 36 13.31 30.56 42.23
N ARG A 37 14.47 31.15 41.93
CA ARG A 37 15.51 31.42 42.92
C ARG A 37 15.05 32.47 43.92
N ASP A 38 14.39 33.53 43.47
CA ASP A 38 13.84 34.56 44.35
C ASP A 38 12.84 33.95 45.34
N VAL A 39 11.93 33.11 44.86
CA VAL A 39 10.97 32.40 45.72
C VAL A 39 11.68 31.47 46.71
N ILE A 40 12.60 30.64 46.22
CA ILE A 40 13.31 29.65 47.04
C ILE A 40 14.17 30.33 48.11
N GLN A 41 14.81 31.48 47.81
CA GLN A 41 15.65 32.21 48.77
C GLN A 41 14.88 32.69 50.00
N THR A 42 13.57 32.98 49.87
CA THR A 42 12.71 33.38 51.00
C THR A 42 12.50 32.26 52.02
N LEU A 43 12.73 31.00 51.65
CA LEU A 43 12.52 29.84 52.51
C LEU A 43 13.65 29.71 53.53
N ARG A 44 13.28 29.46 54.80
CA ARG A 44 14.23 29.33 55.91
C ARG A 44 14.86 27.94 55.99
N GLY A 45 16.17 27.90 55.75
CA GLY A 45 17.05 26.74 55.92
C GLY A 45 17.20 25.91 54.65
N ASP A 46 18.41 25.39 54.43
CA ASP A 46 18.80 24.70 53.19
C ASP A 46 17.93 23.48 52.86
N HIS A 47 17.51 22.74 53.89
CA HIS A 47 16.58 21.61 53.76
C HIS A 47 15.23 22.00 53.16
N SER A 48 14.75 23.22 53.43
CA SER A 48 13.48 23.72 52.88
C SER A 48 13.64 24.27 51.48
N ARG A 49 14.79 24.91 51.21
CA ARG A 49 15.15 25.40 49.88
C ARG A 49 15.30 24.24 48.90
N LEU A 50 16.07 23.22 49.28
CA LEU A 50 16.27 22.01 48.49
C LEU A 50 14.97 21.22 48.34
N GLY A 51 14.20 21.04 49.42
CA GLY A 51 12.92 20.33 49.38
C GLY A 51 11.88 21.00 48.48
N TYR A 52 11.81 22.35 48.48
CA TYR A 52 10.93 23.10 47.58
C TYR A 52 11.39 23.00 46.12
N ALA A 53 12.70 23.15 45.87
CA ALA A 53 13.26 23.02 44.53
C ALA A 53 12.98 21.64 43.93
N ILE A 54 13.17 20.57 44.72
CA ILE A 54 12.85 19.20 44.30
C ILE A 54 11.36 19.09 43.93
N LEU A 55 10.44 19.56 44.79
CA LEU A 55 9.00 19.52 44.49
C LEU A 55 8.67 20.25 43.18
N LEU A 56 9.23 21.44 42.97
CA LEU A 56 8.98 22.27 41.81
C LEU A 56 9.52 21.63 40.52
N THR A 57 10.77 21.16 40.52
CA THR A 57 11.37 20.57 39.32
C THR A 57 10.82 19.18 39.03
N THR A 58 10.47 18.40 40.05
CA THR A 58 9.82 17.10 39.86
C THR A 58 8.41 17.26 39.28
N VAL A 59 7.61 18.25 39.70
CA VAL A 59 6.29 18.48 39.10
C VAL A 59 6.38 19.03 37.66
N ARG A 60 7.44 19.76 37.31
CA ARG A 60 7.73 20.17 35.92
C ARG A 60 8.07 18.98 35.02
N PHE A 61 8.86 18.04 35.54
CA PHE A 61 9.33 16.89 34.77
C PHE A 61 8.29 15.77 34.69
N LEU A 62 7.75 15.34 35.83
CA LEU A 62 6.85 14.18 35.92
C LEU A 62 5.36 14.54 35.96
N GLY A 63 5.01 15.81 36.21
CA GLY A 63 3.61 16.22 36.40
C GLY A 63 2.97 15.78 37.72
N VAL A 64 3.76 15.25 38.66
CA VAL A 64 3.32 14.85 40.00
C VAL A 64 4.16 15.52 41.07
N LEU A 65 3.55 15.77 42.22
CA LEU A 65 4.26 16.20 43.42
C LEU A 65 4.71 14.95 44.19
N PRO A 66 6.01 14.71 44.39
CA PRO A 66 6.48 13.46 44.97
C PRO A 66 6.08 13.32 46.44
N ASP A 67 5.58 12.15 46.81
CA ASP A 67 5.26 11.81 48.21
C ASP A 67 6.51 11.60 49.06
N LYS A 68 7.61 11.18 48.43
CA LYS A 68 8.91 11.04 49.05
C LYS A 68 9.94 11.88 48.28
N PRO A 69 10.11 13.17 48.61
CA PRO A 69 11.09 14.04 47.98
C PRO A 69 12.54 13.52 48.10
N ARG A 70 12.78 12.58 49.02
CA ARG A 70 14.08 11.94 49.25
C ARG A 70 14.40 10.81 48.26
N SER A 71 13.41 10.28 47.53
CA SER A 71 13.59 9.17 46.61
C SER A 71 13.82 9.61 45.16
N VAL A 72 14.23 10.86 44.95
CA VAL A 72 14.60 11.36 43.62
C VAL A 72 16.04 10.92 43.27
N PRO A 73 16.35 10.69 41.97
CA PRO A 73 17.70 10.31 41.53
C PRO A 73 18.78 11.27 42.06
N SER A 74 19.97 10.73 42.35
CA SER A 74 21.04 11.48 43.01
C SER A 74 21.53 12.65 42.14
N GLU A 75 21.49 12.50 40.83
CA GLU A 75 21.87 13.50 39.83
C GLU A 75 20.96 14.73 39.90
N VAL A 76 19.66 14.53 40.10
CA VAL A 76 18.70 15.62 40.31
C VAL A 76 19.08 16.42 41.57
N GLN A 77 19.40 15.72 42.66
CA GLN A 77 19.80 16.37 43.91
C GLN A 77 21.10 17.16 43.72
N GLN A 78 22.11 16.58 43.07
CA GLN A 78 23.39 17.24 42.82
C GLN A 78 23.26 18.50 41.96
N VAL A 79 22.40 18.47 40.94
CA VAL A 79 22.14 19.63 40.08
C VAL A 79 21.49 20.77 40.87
N LEU A 80 20.50 20.47 41.71
CA LEU A 80 19.79 21.48 42.49
C LEU A 80 20.64 22.04 43.63
N VAL A 81 21.42 21.20 44.32
CA VAL A 81 22.38 21.63 45.35
C VAL A 81 23.40 22.61 44.77
N ARG A 82 23.92 22.32 43.58
CA ARG A 82 24.83 23.22 42.86
C ARG A 82 24.17 24.54 42.50
N GLN A 83 22.95 24.51 41.93
CA GLN A 83 22.23 25.73 41.56
C GLN A 83 21.85 26.62 42.75
N LEU A 84 21.60 26.02 43.92
CA LEU A 84 21.24 26.72 45.16
C LEU A 84 22.44 27.07 46.05
N SER A 85 23.67 26.69 45.66
CA SER A 85 24.88 26.88 46.46
C SER A 85 24.81 26.28 47.88
N ILE A 86 24.17 25.12 48.03
CA ILE A 86 24.02 24.43 49.32
C ILE A 86 25.29 23.60 49.61
N THR A 87 25.85 23.75 50.82
CA THR A 87 27.11 23.09 51.22
C THR A 87 26.91 21.67 51.76
N ASP A 88 25.75 21.38 52.35
CA ASP A 88 25.37 20.10 52.95
C ASP A 88 24.18 19.46 52.18
N PRO A 89 24.43 18.51 51.25
CA PRO A 89 23.37 17.82 50.51
C PRO A 89 22.45 16.97 51.42
N ASP A 90 22.97 16.48 52.54
CA ASP A 90 22.22 15.65 53.51
C ASP A 90 21.22 16.46 54.32
N CYS A 91 21.20 17.79 54.15
CA CYS A 91 20.20 18.65 54.76
C CYS A 91 18.76 18.21 54.45
N LEU A 92 18.51 17.56 53.31
CA LEU A 92 17.20 17.03 52.92
C LEU A 92 16.62 16.03 53.94
N LEU A 93 17.45 15.39 54.77
CA LEU A 93 17.00 14.53 55.88
C LEU A 93 16.18 15.29 56.93
N ARG A 94 16.35 16.60 57.03
CA ARG A 94 15.58 17.51 57.92
C ARG A 94 14.29 18.03 57.27
N TYR A 95 14.04 17.71 55.99
CA TYR A 95 12.81 18.10 55.31
C TYR A 95 11.64 17.23 55.76
N SER A 96 10.63 17.85 56.35
CA SER A 96 9.47 17.18 56.97
C SER A 96 8.25 17.17 56.05
N ASP A 97 7.38 16.17 56.24
CA ASP A 97 6.13 16.05 55.48
C ASP A 97 5.20 17.25 55.67
N HIS A 98 5.19 17.88 56.85
CA HIS A 98 4.41 19.10 57.08
C HIS A 98 4.85 20.24 56.16
N ARG A 99 6.16 20.45 55.98
CA ARG A 99 6.70 21.45 55.04
C ARG A 99 6.41 21.07 53.59
N ARG A 100 6.46 19.78 53.25
CA ARG A 100 6.10 19.26 51.92
C ARG A 100 4.70 19.69 51.50
N TRP A 101 3.70 19.54 52.38
CA TRP A 101 2.32 19.94 52.09
C TRP A 101 2.16 21.44 51.87
N ILE A 102 2.81 22.26 52.70
CA ILE A 102 2.79 23.73 52.56
C ILE A 102 3.42 24.16 51.23
N HIS A 103 4.62 23.64 50.94
CA HIS A 103 5.33 23.95 49.70
C HIS A 103 4.59 23.45 48.46
N ALA A 104 3.97 22.27 48.51
CA ALA A 104 3.14 21.76 47.43
C ALA A 104 1.95 22.69 47.11
N ALA A 105 1.26 23.21 48.14
CA ALA A 105 0.15 24.14 47.95
C ALA A 105 0.59 25.50 47.40
N ASP A 106 1.73 26.02 47.88
CA ASP A 106 2.32 27.27 47.35
C ASP A 106 2.74 27.10 45.89
N ILE A 107 3.43 26.00 45.54
CA ILE A 107 3.82 25.70 44.16
C ILE A 107 2.59 25.63 43.24
N GLN A 108 1.52 24.99 43.68
CA GLN A 108 0.29 24.90 42.90
C GLN A 108 -0.30 26.28 42.60
N THR A 109 -0.44 27.11 43.63
CA THR A 109 -1.04 28.44 43.52
C THR A 109 -0.17 29.38 42.69
N ARG A 110 1.13 29.41 42.96
CA ARG A 110 2.09 30.35 42.34
C ARG A 110 2.39 30.01 40.88
N TYR A 111 2.56 28.73 40.55
CA TYR A 111 2.94 28.31 39.19
C TYR A 111 1.75 27.89 38.32
N GLY A 112 0.53 27.96 38.86
CA GLY A 112 -0.72 27.75 38.15
C GLY A 112 -1.06 26.29 37.87
N TYR A 113 -0.67 25.37 38.78
CA TYR A 113 -1.05 23.96 38.65
C TYR A 113 -2.47 23.73 39.14
N ARG A 114 -3.24 22.94 38.38
CA ARG A 114 -4.64 22.60 38.67
C ARG A 114 -4.80 21.11 39.01
N HIS A 115 -5.91 20.77 39.66
CA HIS A 115 -6.23 19.38 39.97
C HIS A 115 -7.03 18.73 38.85
N PHE A 116 -6.78 17.43 38.62
CA PHE A 116 -7.58 16.63 37.68
C PHE A 116 -9.08 16.58 38.04
N THR A 117 -9.41 16.75 39.32
CA THR A 117 -10.79 16.76 39.83
C THR A 117 -11.55 18.05 39.55
N ASP A 118 -10.88 19.09 39.03
CA ASP A 118 -11.52 20.36 38.70
C ASP A 118 -12.48 20.18 37.51
N HIS A 119 -13.70 20.71 37.64
CA HIS A 119 -14.78 20.46 36.68
C HIS A 119 -14.42 20.89 35.24
N ASP A 120 -13.82 22.07 35.09
CA ASP A 120 -13.43 22.61 33.78
C ASP A 120 -12.34 21.78 33.10
N VAL A 121 -11.42 21.20 33.89
CA VAL A 121 -10.35 20.33 33.37
C VAL A 121 -10.95 19.04 32.83
N GLY A 122 -11.78 18.37 33.65
CA GLY A 122 -12.47 17.15 33.25
C GLY A 122 -13.33 17.35 32.00
N PHE A 123 -14.07 18.46 31.91
CA PHE A 123 -14.90 18.78 30.75
C PHE A 123 -14.07 19.02 29.48
N ARG A 124 -13.01 19.84 29.55
CA ARG A 124 -12.15 20.16 28.40
C ARG A 124 -11.39 18.92 27.90
N LEU A 125 -10.79 18.15 28.81
CA LEU A 125 -10.11 16.91 28.47
C LEU A 125 -11.09 15.90 27.84
N CYS A 126 -12.28 15.74 28.44
CA CYS A 126 -13.33 14.88 27.91
C CYS A 126 -13.70 15.30 26.49
N ARG A 127 -14.02 16.59 26.24
CA ARG A 127 -14.40 17.09 24.91
C ARG A 127 -13.31 16.85 23.87
N TRP A 128 -12.05 17.13 24.21
CA TRP A 128 -10.91 16.95 23.31
C TRP A 128 -10.66 15.47 22.98
N LEU A 129 -10.55 14.61 23.99
CA LEU A 129 -10.38 13.17 23.78
C LEU A 129 -11.60 12.54 23.09
N TYR A 130 -12.81 13.05 23.35
CA TYR A 130 -14.02 12.56 22.71
C TYR A 130 -13.99 12.80 21.20
N ALA A 131 -13.57 13.99 20.77
CA ALA A 131 -13.42 14.30 19.35
C ALA A 131 -12.41 13.35 18.70
N LEU A 132 -11.24 13.15 19.33
CA LEU A 132 -10.22 12.21 18.87
C LEU A 132 -10.74 10.77 18.80
N CYS A 133 -11.47 10.32 19.83
CA CYS A 133 -12.07 8.98 19.85
C CYS A 133 -13.16 8.82 18.78
N TRP A 134 -13.96 9.86 18.52
CA TRP A 134 -15.01 9.80 17.52
C TRP A 134 -14.40 9.64 16.13
N THR A 135 -13.41 10.48 15.77
CA THR A 135 -12.82 10.52 14.43
C THR A 135 -11.72 9.49 14.18
N GLY A 136 -11.01 9.07 15.23
CA GLY A 136 -9.87 8.14 15.14
C GLY A 136 -10.20 6.73 15.63
N THR A 137 -9.27 5.81 15.41
CA THR A 137 -9.26 4.43 15.94
C THR A 137 -8.09 4.22 16.90
N ASP A 138 -7.71 5.26 17.63
CA ASP A 138 -6.56 5.24 18.54
C ASP A 138 -6.73 4.20 19.66
N ARG A 139 -5.61 3.52 19.97
CA ARG A 139 -5.54 2.57 21.09
C ARG A 139 -5.76 3.29 22.41
N PRO A 140 -6.28 2.60 23.45
CA PRO A 140 -6.45 3.22 24.77
C PRO A 140 -5.13 3.69 25.38
N GLY A 141 -4.01 3.00 25.10
CA GLY A 141 -2.66 3.43 25.48
C GLY A 141 -2.25 4.76 24.84
N VAL A 142 -2.45 4.91 23.53
CA VAL A 142 -2.17 6.16 22.81
C VAL A 142 -3.07 7.30 23.32
N LEU A 143 -4.35 7.03 23.57
CA LEU A 143 -5.25 8.00 24.18
C LEU A 143 -4.83 8.37 25.60
N PHE A 144 -4.27 7.43 26.36
CA PHE A 144 -3.73 7.67 27.68
C PHE A 144 -2.45 8.52 27.62
N GLU A 145 -1.53 8.24 26.72
CA GLU A 145 -0.32 9.06 26.48
C GLU A 145 -0.70 10.48 26.03
N ARG A 146 -1.62 10.60 25.07
CA ARG A 146 -2.16 11.89 24.62
C ARG A 146 -2.85 12.64 25.77
N ALA A 147 -3.62 11.94 26.60
CA ALA A 147 -4.22 12.55 27.80
C ALA A 147 -3.14 13.02 28.78
N THR A 148 -2.09 12.23 28.99
CA THR A 148 -0.95 12.56 29.86
C THR A 148 -0.24 13.80 29.34
N ALA A 149 0.13 13.84 28.06
CA ALA A 149 0.76 15.00 27.43
C ALA A 149 -0.13 16.25 27.50
N TRP A 150 -1.43 16.11 27.27
CA TRP A 150 -2.38 17.21 27.41
C TRP A 150 -2.44 17.74 28.84
N LEU A 151 -2.48 16.86 29.85
CA LEU A 151 -2.49 17.25 31.26
C LEU A 151 -1.21 18.01 31.64
N LEU A 152 -0.04 17.51 31.23
CA LEU A 152 1.25 18.17 31.44
C LEU A 152 1.29 19.56 30.79
N THR A 153 0.86 19.66 29.53
CA THR A 153 0.84 20.92 28.77
C THR A 153 -0.10 21.96 29.40
N GLN A 154 -1.22 21.51 29.97
CA GLN A 154 -2.22 22.38 30.60
C GLN A 154 -1.96 22.63 32.10
N LYS A 155 -0.77 22.25 32.60
CA LYS A 155 -0.35 22.32 34.00
C LYS A 155 -1.36 21.67 34.96
N VAL A 156 -1.88 20.51 34.60
CA VAL A 156 -2.75 19.72 35.47
C VAL A 156 -1.93 18.63 36.14
N LEU A 157 -2.02 18.52 37.47
CA LEU A 157 -1.38 17.45 38.21
C LEU A 157 -1.91 16.10 37.75
N LEU A 158 -1.01 15.16 37.43
CA LEU A 158 -1.40 13.85 36.96
C LEU A 158 -2.19 13.11 38.07
N PRO A 159 -3.39 12.58 37.75
CA PRO A 159 -4.13 11.75 38.69
C PRO A 159 -3.44 10.39 38.87
N GLY A 160 -3.87 9.57 39.83
CA GLY A 160 -3.36 8.19 39.92
C GLY A 160 -3.59 7.42 38.60
N VAL A 161 -2.65 6.56 38.22
CA VAL A 161 -2.68 5.81 36.94
C VAL A 161 -4.03 5.12 36.69
N SER A 162 -4.59 4.48 37.72
CA SER A 162 -5.88 3.80 37.62
C SER A 162 -7.08 4.73 37.47
N GLN A 163 -6.97 6.00 37.87
CA GLN A 163 -8.00 7.00 37.65
C GLN A 163 -8.00 7.47 36.18
N LEU A 164 -6.83 7.73 35.60
CA LEU A 164 -6.72 8.10 34.19
C LEU A 164 -7.06 6.93 33.25
N GLU A 165 -6.62 5.71 33.57
CA GLU A 165 -7.02 4.50 32.81
C GLU A 165 -8.54 4.32 32.80
N ARG A 166 -9.19 4.48 33.96
CA ARG A 166 -10.66 4.42 34.05
C ARG A 166 -11.33 5.52 33.25
N PHE A 167 -10.82 6.75 33.31
CA PHE A 167 -11.36 7.88 32.57
C PHE A 167 -11.33 7.64 31.06
N VAL A 168 -10.17 7.25 30.52
CA VAL A 168 -10.01 6.95 29.09
C VAL A 168 -10.93 5.80 28.65
N ALA A 169 -11.02 4.74 29.45
CA ALA A 169 -11.86 3.59 29.10
C ALA A 169 -13.36 3.89 29.17
N GLN A 170 -13.81 4.69 30.15
CA GLN A 170 -15.20 5.15 30.24
C GLN A 170 -15.57 6.05 29.06
N LEU A 171 -14.67 6.97 28.69
CA LEU A 171 -14.85 7.83 27.53
C LEU A 171 -14.99 7.02 26.24
N ARG A 172 -14.10 6.05 25.99
CA ARG A 172 -14.18 5.16 24.82
C ARG A 172 -15.48 4.36 24.80
N SER A 173 -15.86 3.78 25.93
CA SER A 173 -17.12 3.02 26.04
C SER A 173 -18.33 3.90 25.69
N ARG A 174 -18.32 5.17 26.12
CA ARG A 174 -19.38 6.14 25.80
C ARG A 174 -19.42 6.52 24.31
N VAL A 175 -18.26 6.64 23.68
CA VAL A 175 -18.13 6.89 22.23
C VAL A 175 -18.64 5.71 21.43
N GLU A 176 -18.24 4.49 21.80
CA GLU A 176 -18.71 3.24 21.17
C GLU A 176 -20.21 3.06 21.31
N GLU A 177 -20.76 3.27 22.51
CA GLU A 177 -22.20 3.16 22.75
C GLU A 177 -23.01 4.17 21.93
N ARG A 178 -22.53 5.42 21.82
CA ARG A 178 -23.14 6.41 20.92
C ARG A 178 -23.11 5.92 19.48
N LEU A 179 -21.98 5.41 19.00
CA LEU A 179 -21.87 4.88 17.64
C LEU A 179 -22.90 3.78 17.39
N TRP A 180 -23.00 2.81 18.31
CA TRP A 180 -23.92 1.70 18.18
C TRP A 180 -25.38 2.14 18.17
N LEU A 181 -25.75 3.05 19.07
CA LEU A 181 -27.11 3.59 19.12
C LEU A 181 -27.43 4.45 17.89
N THR A 182 -26.47 5.20 17.36
CA THR A 182 -26.67 6.04 16.16
C THR A 182 -26.92 5.16 14.93
N LEU A 183 -26.13 4.08 14.75
CA LEU A 183 -26.33 3.09 13.69
C LEU A 183 -27.61 2.26 13.89
N GLY A 184 -27.98 1.94 15.13
CA GLY A 184 -29.23 1.24 15.42
C GLY A 184 -30.47 2.09 15.14
N ARG A 185 -30.39 3.41 15.31
CA ARG A 185 -31.47 4.36 15.04
C ARG A 185 -31.67 4.67 13.55
N SER A 186 -30.69 4.38 12.71
CA SER A 186 -30.79 4.61 11.26
C SER A 186 -31.57 3.54 10.51
N VAL A 187 -32.14 2.54 11.21
CA VAL A 187 -32.91 1.45 10.60
C VAL A 187 -34.31 1.33 11.19
N THR A 188 -35.27 0.92 10.36
CA THR A 188 -36.64 0.64 10.79
C THR A 188 -36.73 -0.70 11.52
N GLU A 189 -37.81 -0.92 12.27
CA GLU A 189 -38.02 -2.20 12.97
C GLU A 189 -38.11 -3.40 12.00
N GLN A 190 -38.69 -3.20 10.81
CA GLN A 190 -38.71 -4.23 9.78
C GLN A 190 -37.29 -4.56 9.27
N GLN A 191 -36.44 -3.56 9.06
CA GLN A 191 -35.04 -3.76 8.66
C GLN A 191 -34.25 -4.47 9.75
N ARG A 192 -34.46 -4.07 11.00
CA ARG A 192 -33.85 -4.71 12.19
C ARG A 192 -34.15 -6.20 12.24
N GLN A 193 -35.41 -6.60 12.07
CA GLN A 193 -35.79 -8.02 12.07
C GLN A 193 -35.11 -8.80 10.93
N ARG A 194 -35.03 -8.20 9.72
CA ARG A 194 -34.35 -8.82 8.57
C ARG A 194 -32.85 -9.00 8.81
N LEU A 195 -32.19 -7.99 9.41
CA LEU A 195 -30.79 -8.06 9.79
C LEU A 195 -30.53 -9.15 10.85
N LEU A 196 -31.34 -9.22 11.90
CA LEU A 196 -31.17 -10.24 12.95
C LEU A 196 -31.38 -11.66 12.41
N LYS A 197 -32.28 -11.84 11.44
CA LYS A 197 -32.49 -13.13 10.75
C LYS A 197 -31.24 -13.61 10.01
N LEU A 198 -30.29 -12.74 9.67
CA LEU A 198 -29.02 -13.13 9.06
C LEU A 198 -28.19 -14.08 9.94
N LEU A 199 -28.36 -13.99 11.26
CA LEU A 199 -27.63 -14.80 12.24
C LEU A 199 -28.25 -16.18 12.48
N THR A 200 -29.43 -16.44 11.91
CA THR A 200 -30.11 -17.74 12.05
C THR A 200 -29.65 -18.73 11.00
N VAL A 201 -29.52 -19.99 11.39
CA VAL A 201 -29.26 -21.11 10.48
C VAL A 201 -30.60 -21.76 10.18
N GLU A 202 -30.99 -21.81 8.91
CA GLU A 202 -32.23 -22.46 8.46
C GLU A 202 -32.07 -23.99 8.48
N ASP A 203 -33.15 -24.71 8.78
CA ASP A 203 -33.16 -26.18 8.82
C ASP A 203 -32.68 -26.78 7.49
N GLY A 204 -31.72 -27.71 7.57
CA GLY A 204 -31.08 -28.32 6.40
C GLY A 204 -29.93 -27.51 5.77
N SER A 205 -29.61 -26.31 6.27
CA SER A 205 -28.46 -25.52 5.80
C SER A 205 -27.22 -25.72 6.66
N ARG A 206 -26.04 -25.80 6.03
CA ARG A 206 -24.74 -25.90 6.74
C ARG A 206 -24.20 -24.57 7.28
N GLY A 207 -24.86 -23.44 7.00
CA GLY A 207 -24.41 -22.11 7.40
C GLY A 207 -25.53 -21.07 7.34
N SER A 208 -25.32 -19.96 8.04
CA SER A 208 -26.30 -18.87 8.13
C SER A 208 -26.45 -18.10 6.81
N LYS A 209 -27.47 -17.24 6.71
CA LYS A 209 -27.57 -16.29 5.58
C LYS A 209 -26.39 -15.32 5.56
N LEU A 210 -25.90 -14.88 6.72
CA LEU A 210 -24.70 -14.04 6.81
C LEU A 210 -23.48 -14.72 6.15
N ASP A 211 -23.26 -16.01 6.41
CA ASP A 211 -22.13 -16.75 5.83
C ASP A 211 -22.21 -16.86 4.30
N LYS A 212 -23.42 -17.01 3.76
CA LYS A 212 -23.67 -17.02 2.32
C LYS A 212 -23.38 -15.65 1.69
N LEU A 213 -23.81 -14.58 2.35
CA LEU A 213 -23.69 -13.21 1.85
C LEU A 213 -22.28 -12.65 1.93
N ARG A 214 -21.47 -13.02 2.92
CA ARG A 214 -20.05 -12.62 2.96
C ARG A 214 -19.19 -13.36 1.93
N SER A 215 -19.66 -14.50 1.40
CA SER A 215 -18.89 -15.29 0.43
C SER A 215 -19.02 -14.72 -0.98
N GLY A 216 -17.97 -14.03 -1.45
CA GLY A 216 -17.87 -13.51 -2.81
C GLY A 216 -17.70 -14.60 -3.90
N PRO A 217 -17.74 -14.22 -5.18
CA PRO A 217 -17.51 -15.14 -6.29
C PRO A 217 -16.06 -15.64 -6.33
N VAL A 218 -15.89 -16.93 -6.64
CA VAL A 218 -14.56 -17.57 -6.79
C VAL A 218 -14.28 -18.04 -8.22
N MET A 219 -15.27 -17.90 -9.12
CA MET A 219 -15.22 -18.34 -10.51
C MET A 219 -15.51 -17.17 -11.44
N ILE A 220 -14.82 -17.13 -12.58
CA ILE A 220 -15.11 -16.20 -13.67
C ILE A 220 -16.00 -16.94 -14.68
N SER A 221 -17.32 -16.72 -14.63
CA SER A 221 -18.28 -17.31 -15.59
C SER A 221 -19.60 -16.53 -15.58
N GLY A 222 -20.39 -16.68 -16.65
CA GLY A 222 -21.73 -16.04 -16.73
C GLY A 222 -22.64 -16.40 -15.55
N PRO A 223 -22.79 -17.69 -15.18
CA PRO A 223 -23.56 -18.07 -14.00
C PRO A 223 -23.01 -17.50 -12.68
N ALA A 224 -21.68 -17.37 -12.55
CA ALA A 224 -21.07 -16.77 -11.36
C ALA A 224 -21.38 -15.26 -11.29
N LEU A 225 -21.38 -14.56 -12.43
CA LEU A 225 -21.78 -13.16 -12.51
C LEU A 225 -23.25 -12.97 -12.11
N VAL A 226 -24.16 -13.78 -12.65
CA VAL A 226 -25.60 -13.73 -12.27
C VAL A 226 -25.77 -13.94 -10.77
N LYS A 227 -25.05 -14.91 -10.19
CA LYS A 227 -25.07 -15.13 -8.74
C LYS A 227 -24.53 -13.93 -7.95
N ALA A 228 -23.48 -13.27 -8.43
CA ALA A 228 -22.94 -12.06 -7.80
C ALA A 228 -23.94 -10.89 -7.88
N LEU A 229 -24.65 -10.74 -9.00
CA LEU A 229 -25.70 -9.73 -9.17
C LEU A 229 -26.91 -9.99 -8.27
N HIS A 230 -27.35 -11.25 -8.12
CA HIS A 230 -28.40 -11.57 -7.14
C HIS A 230 -27.98 -11.32 -5.71
N ARG A 231 -26.72 -11.63 -5.35
CA ARG A 231 -26.18 -11.27 -4.03
C ARG A 231 -26.21 -9.76 -3.80
N LEU A 232 -25.96 -8.95 -4.83
CA LEU A 232 -26.08 -7.50 -4.74
C LEU A 232 -27.54 -7.07 -4.49
N ASP A 233 -28.52 -7.67 -5.17
CA ASP A 233 -29.94 -7.37 -4.91
C ASP A 233 -30.36 -7.80 -3.50
N ASP A 234 -29.91 -8.96 -3.03
CA ASP A 234 -30.14 -9.41 -1.66
C ASP A 234 -29.65 -8.35 -0.66
N MET A 235 -28.50 -7.72 -0.93
CA MET A 235 -27.98 -6.60 -0.12
C MET A 235 -28.84 -5.35 -0.20
N ARG A 236 -29.17 -4.91 -1.41
CA ARG A 236 -30.03 -3.73 -1.62
C ARG A 236 -31.42 -3.91 -1.02
N SER A 237 -31.91 -5.15 -0.95
CA SER A 237 -33.22 -5.46 -0.36
C SER A 237 -33.32 -5.10 1.12
N PHE A 238 -32.20 -4.95 1.84
CA PHE A 238 -32.19 -4.43 3.21
C PHE A 238 -32.50 -2.92 3.26
N GLY A 239 -32.20 -2.17 2.19
CA GLY A 239 -32.55 -0.75 2.05
C GLY A 239 -31.91 0.16 3.09
N ILE A 240 -30.71 -0.18 3.58
CA ILE A 240 -30.07 0.53 4.68
C ILE A 240 -29.33 1.75 4.13
N THR A 241 -29.75 2.93 4.54
CA THR A 241 -29.09 4.19 4.22
C THR A 241 -28.72 4.90 5.51
N LEU A 242 -27.49 5.40 5.57
CA LEU A 242 -27.01 6.16 6.73
C LEU A 242 -27.33 7.64 6.52
N PRO A 243 -28.01 8.31 7.46
CA PRO A 243 -28.31 9.72 7.33
C PRO A 243 -27.03 10.56 7.40
N ALA A 244 -26.86 11.49 6.45
CA ALA A 244 -25.69 12.38 6.40
C ALA A 244 -25.48 13.18 7.70
N ALA A 245 -26.59 13.54 8.38
CA ALA A 245 -26.60 14.23 9.67
C ALA A 245 -25.99 13.43 10.84
N ALA A 246 -25.78 12.12 10.69
CA ALA A 246 -25.18 11.29 11.74
C ALA A 246 -23.66 11.51 11.89
N HIS A 247 -23.00 12.10 10.87
CA HIS A 247 -21.55 12.40 10.85
C HIS A 247 -20.70 11.26 11.42
N ILE A 248 -21.03 10.03 11.06
CA ILE A 248 -20.32 8.83 11.50
C ILE A 248 -19.07 8.66 10.65
N PRO A 249 -17.87 8.58 11.25
CA PRO A 249 -16.64 8.39 10.49
C PRO A 249 -16.63 7.04 9.75
N PRO A 250 -16.27 7.00 8.45
CA PRO A 250 -16.26 5.77 7.65
C PRO A 250 -15.38 4.66 8.24
N SER A 251 -14.25 5.03 8.86
CA SER A 251 -13.33 4.10 9.53
C SER A 251 -14.03 3.26 10.60
N ARG A 252 -14.91 3.86 11.40
CA ARG A 252 -15.67 3.17 12.45
C ARG A 252 -16.70 2.18 11.89
N ILE A 253 -17.33 2.52 10.77
CA ILE A 253 -18.23 1.62 10.06
C ILE A 253 -17.44 0.44 9.51
N ALA A 254 -16.30 0.71 8.86
CA ALA A 254 -15.42 -0.31 8.32
C ALA A 254 -14.93 -1.30 9.40
N THR A 255 -14.56 -0.82 10.59
CA THR A 255 -14.16 -1.69 11.71
C THR A 255 -15.27 -2.66 12.13
N LEU A 256 -16.51 -2.17 12.26
CA LEU A 256 -17.67 -3.00 12.61
C LEU A 256 -18.03 -4.00 11.50
N ALA A 257 -17.98 -3.57 10.24
CA ALA A 257 -18.24 -4.43 9.09
C ALA A 257 -17.18 -5.55 8.98
N ARG A 258 -15.91 -5.21 9.21
CA ARG A 258 -14.80 -6.17 9.21
C ARG A 258 -14.99 -7.25 10.28
N PHE A 259 -15.40 -6.86 11.49
CA PHE A 259 -15.76 -7.82 12.53
C PHE A 259 -16.86 -8.78 12.07
N ALA A 260 -17.90 -8.28 11.39
CA ALA A 260 -18.97 -9.13 10.87
C ALA A 260 -18.50 -10.09 9.77
N ASN A 261 -17.54 -9.68 8.94
CA ASN A 261 -16.98 -10.53 7.89
C ASN A 261 -16.17 -11.70 8.47
N THR A 262 -15.39 -11.47 9.52
CA THR A 262 -14.46 -12.49 10.06
C THR A 262 -15.06 -13.33 11.18
N ALA A 263 -15.90 -12.76 12.04
CA ALA A 263 -16.39 -13.46 13.22
C ALA A 263 -17.32 -14.62 12.87
N LYS A 264 -17.34 -15.64 13.73
CA LYS A 264 -18.39 -16.67 13.70
C LYS A 264 -19.73 -16.02 14.04
N VAL A 265 -20.78 -16.49 13.37
CA VAL A 265 -22.17 -16.07 13.63
C VAL A 265 -22.51 -16.14 15.12
N THR A 266 -22.09 -17.21 15.80
CA THR A 266 -22.30 -17.39 17.25
C THR A 266 -21.62 -16.31 18.11
N ALA A 267 -20.50 -15.74 17.68
CA ALA A 267 -19.84 -14.64 18.38
C ALA A 267 -20.62 -13.33 18.21
N ILE A 268 -21.16 -13.07 17.00
CA ILE A 268 -22.02 -11.91 16.73
C ILE A 268 -23.33 -12.03 17.52
N SER A 269 -23.90 -13.24 17.61
CA SER A 269 -25.12 -13.53 18.37
C SER A 269 -25.00 -13.26 19.87
N ARG A 270 -23.77 -13.32 20.42
CA ARG A 270 -23.49 -13.09 21.85
C ARG A 270 -23.18 -11.61 22.19
N LEU A 271 -23.17 -10.71 21.20
CA LEU A 271 -22.92 -9.30 21.44
C LEU A 271 -24.12 -8.62 22.14
N PRO A 272 -23.88 -7.52 22.89
CA PRO A 272 -24.97 -6.69 23.40
C PRO A 272 -25.90 -6.21 22.27
N PRO A 273 -27.23 -6.10 22.48
CA PRO A 273 -28.19 -5.85 21.39
C PRO A 273 -27.89 -4.62 20.53
N ALA A 274 -27.49 -3.49 21.14
CA ALA A 274 -27.12 -2.27 20.41
C ALA A 274 -25.90 -2.50 19.52
N ARG A 275 -24.86 -3.16 20.05
CA ARG A 275 -23.64 -3.48 19.31
C ARG A 275 -23.90 -4.50 18.20
N GLN A 276 -24.68 -5.54 18.48
CA GLN A 276 -25.06 -6.56 17.51
C GLN A 276 -25.74 -5.93 16.31
N LEU A 277 -26.75 -5.08 16.53
CA LEU A 277 -27.45 -4.39 15.47
C LEU A 277 -26.51 -3.46 14.69
N ALA A 278 -25.70 -2.65 15.38
CA ALA A 278 -24.74 -1.75 14.75
C ALA A 278 -23.72 -2.49 13.86
N THR A 279 -23.24 -3.65 14.30
CA THR A 279 -22.37 -4.54 13.51
C THR A 279 -23.06 -5.01 12.23
N LEU A 280 -24.33 -5.42 12.31
CA LEU A 280 -25.10 -5.88 11.15
C LEU A 280 -25.45 -4.74 10.18
N VAL A 281 -25.74 -3.54 10.69
CA VAL A 281 -25.95 -2.34 9.89
C VAL A 281 -24.67 -1.97 9.14
N ALA A 282 -23.54 -1.91 9.84
CA ALA A 282 -22.24 -1.63 9.22
C ALA A 282 -21.86 -2.68 8.17
N PHE A 283 -22.09 -3.97 8.47
CA PHE A 283 -21.91 -5.06 7.53
C PHE A 283 -22.72 -4.84 6.25
N ALA A 284 -24.01 -4.56 6.34
CA ALA A 284 -24.86 -4.38 5.17
C ALA A 284 -24.41 -3.20 4.29
N VAL A 285 -24.06 -2.06 4.91
CA VAL A 285 -23.58 -0.86 4.20
C VAL A 285 -22.26 -1.14 3.46
N CYS A 286 -21.28 -1.76 4.12
CA CYS A 286 -20.00 -2.05 3.49
C CYS A 286 -20.09 -3.18 2.46
N LEU A 287 -20.92 -4.20 2.72
CA LEU A 287 -21.05 -5.37 1.85
C LEU A 287 -21.74 -5.03 0.53
N GLU A 288 -22.62 -4.03 0.49
CA GLU A 288 -23.20 -3.56 -0.78
C GLU A 288 -22.11 -3.04 -1.73
N ALA A 289 -21.18 -2.22 -1.24
CA ALA A 289 -20.05 -1.73 -2.02
C ALA A 289 -19.11 -2.87 -2.45
N THR A 290 -18.83 -3.83 -1.55
CA THR A 290 -18.05 -5.03 -1.87
C THR A 290 -18.75 -5.93 -2.90
N ALA A 291 -20.07 -6.08 -2.83
CA ALA A 291 -20.84 -6.89 -3.78
C ALA A 291 -20.87 -6.28 -5.18
N HIS A 292 -20.95 -4.94 -5.30
CA HIS A 292 -20.76 -4.23 -6.58
C HIS A 292 -19.38 -4.51 -7.16
N ASP A 293 -18.35 -4.31 -6.35
CA ASP A 293 -16.95 -4.54 -6.72
C ASP A 293 -16.72 -5.99 -7.19
N ASP A 294 -17.23 -6.97 -6.47
CA ASP A 294 -17.14 -8.39 -6.80
C ASP A 294 -17.83 -8.73 -8.13
N ALA A 295 -19.02 -8.15 -8.38
CA ALA A 295 -19.73 -8.34 -9.63
C ALA A 295 -18.97 -7.73 -10.81
N LEU A 296 -18.39 -6.54 -10.63
CA LEU A 296 -17.61 -5.86 -11.66
C LEU A 296 -16.26 -6.52 -11.93
N ASP A 297 -15.58 -7.07 -10.92
CA ASP A 297 -14.37 -7.88 -11.09
C ASP A 297 -14.63 -9.10 -11.99
N VAL A 298 -15.75 -9.79 -11.76
CA VAL A 298 -16.19 -10.93 -12.58
C VAL A 298 -16.57 -10.48 -13.98
N LEU A 299 -17.33 -9.38 -14.11
CA LEU A 299 -17.74 -8.83 -15.40
C LEU A 299 -16.54 -8.42 -16.25
N GLU A 300 -15.61 -7.63 -15.70
CA GLU A 300 -14.41 -7.17 -16.39
C GLU A 300 -13.57 -8.35 -16.88
N SER A 301 -13.35 -9.35 -16.02
CA SER A 301 -12.62 -10.57 -16.37
C SER A 301 -13.34 -11.38 -17.45
N LEU A 302 -14.66 -11.51 -17.35
CA LEU A 302 -15.48 -12.25 -18.32
C LEU A 302 -15.46 -11.58 -19.69
N LEU A 303 -15.64 -10.25 -19.75
CA LEU A 303 -15.57 -9.49 -21.00
C LEU A 303 -14.17 -9.57 -21.60
N ARG A 304 -13.12 -9.44 -20.80
CA ARG A 304 -11.74 -9.62 -21.27
C ARG A 304 -11.55 -10.99 -21.93
N ASP A 305 -11.95 -12.06 -21.25
CA ASP A 305 -11.79 -13.42 -21.75
C ASP A 305 -12.65 -13.67 -23.00
N LEU A 306 -13.88 -13.12 -23.04
CA LEU A 306 -14.78 -13.22 -24.19
C LEU A 306 -14.16 -12.61 -25.45
N PHE A 307 -13.73 -11.35 -25.38
CA PHE A 307 -13.17 -10.63 -26.52
C PHE A 307 -11.78 -11.17 -26.90
N SER A 308 -10.91 -11.50 -25.94
CA SER A 308 -9.59 -12.07 -26.25
C SER A 308 -9.69 -13.45 -26.91
N ASN A 309 -10.64 -14.28 -26.50
CA ASN A 309 -10.86 -15.58 -27.13
C ASN A 309 -11.43 -15.43 -28.55
N ALA A 310 -12.31 -14.46 -28.77
CA ALA A 310 -12.85 -14.18 -30.11
C ALA A 310 -11.77 -13.64 -31.05
N GLU A 311 -10.91 -12.74 -30.57
CA GLU A 311 -9.74 -12.25 -31.32
C GLU A 311 -8.76 -13.39 -31.68
N LYS A 312 -8.46 -14.28 -30.72
CA LYS A 312 -7.61 -15.46 -30.98
C LYS A 312 -8.24 -16.43 -31.98
N ALA A 313 -9.54 -16.66 -31.88
CA ALA A 313 -10.27 -17.51 -32.82
C ALA A 313 -10.25 -16.93 -34.23
N ASP A 314 -10.48 -15.62 -34.37
CA ASP A 314 -10.43 -14.92 -35.64
C ASP A 314 -9.02 -14.91 -36.25
N LYS A 315 -7.99 -14.61 -35.46
CA LYS A 315 -6.58 -14.74 -35.88
C LYS A 315 -6.26 -16.14 -36.37
N LYS A 316 -6.73 -17.19 -35.67
CA LYS A 316 -6.53 -18.58 -36.07
C LYS A 316 -7.28 -18.92 -37.37
N ALA A 317 -8.51 -18.43 -37.53
CA ALA A 317 -9.26 -18.58 -38.77
C ALA A 317 -8.57 -17.87 -39.94
N ARG A 318 -8.06 -16.65 -39.71
CA ARG A 318 -7.30 -15.87 -40.68
C ARG A 318 -6.03 -16.58 -41.14
N LEU A 319 -5.28 -17.15 -40.21
CA LEU A 319 -4.08 -17.94 -40.51
C LEU A 319 -4.38 -19.16 -41.38
N ARG A 320 -5.58 -19.76 -41.26
CA ARG A 320 -6.00 -20.88 -42.12
C ARG A 320 -6.29 -20.44 -43.55
N THR A 321 -6.91 -19.27 -43.72
CA THR A 321 -7.28 -18.72 -45.04
C THR A 321 -6.15 -17.97 -45.75
N LEU A 322 -5.04 -17.70 -45.04
CA LEU A 322 -3.91 -16.93 -45.58
C LEU A 322 -3.27 -17.62 -46.79
N LYS A 323 -3.16 -18.96 -46.76
CA LYS A 323 -2.64 -19.73 -47.88
C LYS A 323 -3.51 -19.62 -49.13
N ASP A 324 -4.83 -19.61 -48.95
CA ASP A 324 -5.78 -19.46 -50.05
C ASP A 324 -5.70 -18.04 -50.63
N LEU A 325 -5.62 -17.02 -49.75
CA LEU A 325 -5.42 -15.63 -50.17
C LEU A 325 -4.12 -15.43 -50.94
N ASP A 326 -2.99 -15.98 -50.47
CA ASP A 326 -1.68 -15.86 -51.13
C ASP A 326 -1.71 -16.46 -52.54
N ARG A 327 -2.40 -17.60 -52.71
CA ARG A 327 -2.58 -18.25 -54.01
C ARG A 327 -3.40 -17.36 -54.96
N SER A 328 -4.54 -16.83 -54.52
CA SER A 328 -5.43 -16.02 -55.35
C SER A 328 -4.79 -14.65 -55.65
N ALA A 329 -4.07 -14.06 -54.69
CA ALA A 329 -3.29 -12.84 -54.88
C ALA A 329 -2.12 -13.02 -55.85
N ALA A 330 -1.39 -14.14 -55.80
CA ALA A 330 -0.33 -14.44 -56.77
C ALA A 330 -0.89 -14.55 -58.20
N THR A 331 -2.09 -15.12 -58.35
CA THR A 331 -2.80 -15.22 -59.64
C THR A 331 -3.15 -13.83 -60.19
N LEU A 332 -3.67 -12.94 -59.34
CA LEU A 332 -3.98 -11.56 -59.72
C LEU A 332 -2.72 -10.73 -59.99
N ALA A 333 -1.64 -10.94 -59.23
CA ALA A 333 -0.36 -10.28 -59.43
C ALA A 333 0.27 -10.69 -60.78
N ALA A 334 0.17 -11.96 -61.16
CA ALA A 334 0.60 -12.43 -62.47
C ALA A 334 -0.17 -11.75 -63.62
N ALA A 335 -1.48 -11.58 -63.47
CA ALA A 335 -2.28 -10.81 -64.43
C ALA A 335 -1.87 -9.33 -64.47
N CYS A 336 -1.65 -8.70 -63.32
CA CYS A 336 -1.21 -7.30 -63.25
C CYS A 336 0.17 -7.10 -63.88
N ARG A 337 1.10 -8.04 -63.73
CA ARG A 337 2.42 -7.98 -64.40
C ARG A 337 2.28 -7.98 -65.91
N MET A 338 1.38 -8.78 -66.46
CA MET A 338 1.10 -8.77 -67.91
C MET A 338 0.46 -7.46 -68.37
N VAL A 339 -0.44 -6.88 -67.55
CA VAL A 339 -1.05 -5.57 -67.86
C VAL A 339 -0.02 -4.44 -67.83
N LEU A 340 1.02 -4.55 -67.01
CA LEU A 340 2.09 -3.54 -66.88
C LEU A 340 3.29 -3.79 -67.81
N ASP A 341 3.28 -4.87 -68.59
CA ASP A 341 4.38 -5.21 -69.51
C ASP A 341 4.27 -4.39 -70.80
N ALA A 342 5.13 -3.39 -70.94
CA ALA A 342 5.17 -2.50 -72.10
C ALA A 342 5.55 -3.19 -73.43
N SER A 343 6.00 -4.45 -73.39
CA SER A 343 6.26 -5.24 -74.60
C SER A 343 4.99 -5.85 -75.22
N ILE A 344 3.88 -5.86 -74.48
CA ILE A 344 2.59 -6.38 -74.93
C ILE A 344 1.75 -5.22 -75.48
N SER A 345 1.32 -5.30 -76.74
CA SER A 345 0.47 -4.26 -77.32
C SER A 345 -0.95 -4.30 -76.77
N ASP A 346 -1.54 -3.13 -76.52
CA ASP A 346 -2.90 -2.99 -75.99
C ASP A 346 -3.95 -3.78 -76.79
N SER A 347 -3.80 -3.85 -78.11
CA SER A 347 -4.70 -4.58 -79.01
C SER A 347 -4.66 -6.11 -78.82
N THR A 348 -3.57 -6.65 -78.26
CA THR A 348 -3.37 -8.09 -78.05
C THR A 348 -3.38 -8.52 -76.58
N LEU A 349 -3.29 -7.55 -75.65
CA LEU A 349 -3.19 -7.76 -74.21
C LEU A 349 -4.27 -8.71 -73.67
N ARG A 350 -5.55 -8.46 -73.98
CA ARG A 350 -6.66 -9.28 -73.47
C ARG A 350 -6.61 -10.73 -73.96
N THR A 351 -6.19 -10.92 -75.21
CA THR A 351 -6.07 -12.25 -75.83
C THR A 351 -4.91 -13.02 -75.23
N GLN A 352 -3.75 -12.39 -75.05
CA GLN A 352 -2.59 -13.01 -74.39
C GLN A 352 -2.83 -13.29 -72.91
N LEU A 353 -3.52 -12.37 -72.21
CA LEU A 353 -3.85 -12.53 -70.79
C LEU A 353 -4.75 -13.74 -70.56
N PHE A 354 -5.79 -13.96 -71.39
CA PHE A 354 -6.64 -15.14 -71.27
C PHE A 354 -6.02 -16.43 -71.80
N ALA A 355 -5.02 -16.35 -72.68
CA ALA A 355 -4.23 -17.51 -73.09
C ALA A 355 -3.34 -18.04 -71.96
N ASN A 356 -2.72 -17.15 -71.18
CA ASN A 356 -1.86 -17.51 -70.06
C ASN A 356 -2.62 -17.74 -68.75
N LEU A 357 -3.71 -17.00 -68.51
CA LEU A 357 -4.55 -17.06 -67.32
C LEU A 357 -6.02 -17.12 -67.74
N PRO A 358 -6.62 -18.32 -67.86
CA PRO A 358 -7.98 -18.46 -68.34
C PRO A 358 -8.96 -17.66 -67.48
N ARG A 359 -9.95 -17.05 -68.14
CA ARG A 359 -10.94 -16.14 -67.51
C ARG A 359 -11.55 -16.70 -66.22
N VAL A 360 -11.86 -17.99 -66.17
CA VAL A 360 -12.45 -18.66 -65.01
C VAL A 360 -11.53 -18.63 -63.79
N TYR A 361 -10.21 -18.76 -63.98
CA TYR A 361 -9.24 -18.68 -62.88
C TYR A 361 -9.15 -17.26 -62.31
N LEU A 362 -9.22 -16.24 -63.17
CA LEU A 362 -9.24 -14.83 -62.73
C LEU A 362 -10.53 -14.47 -62.01
N GLU A 363 -11.70 -14.92 -62.50
CA GLU A 363 -12.98 -14.71 -61.85
C GLU A 363 -13.05 -15.42 -60.48
N ASN A 364 -12.49 -16.62 -60.37
CA ASN A 364 -12.42 -17.33 -59.09
C ASN A 364 -11.41 -16.68 -58.13
N ALA A 365 -10.24 -16.26 -58.63
CA ALA A 365 -9.26 -15.55 -57.81
C ALA A 365 -9.82 -14.21 -57.31
N LEU A 366 -10.55 -13.45 -58.14
CA LEU A 366 -11.27 -12.24 -57.73
C LEU A 366 -12.32 -12.54 -56.67
N LYS A 367 -13.17 -13.56 -56.86
CA LYS A 367 -14.18 -13.96 -55.86
C LYS A 367 -13.56 -14.38 -54.53
N GLU A 368 -12.49 -15.17 -54.56
CA GLU A 368 -11.76 -15.59 -53.36
C GLU A 368 -11.10 -14.40 -52.66
N VAL A 369 -10.48 -13.50 -53.42
CA VAL A 369 -9.86 -12.28 -52.88
C VAL A 369 -10.92 -11.35 -52.30
N ASP A 370 -12.04 -11.11 -52.98
CA ASP A 370 -13.15 -10.30 -52.45
C ASP A 370 -13.79 -10.92 -51.19
N ALA A 371 -13.87 -12.25 -51.12
CA ALA A 371 -14.39 -12.95 -49.94
C ALA A 371 -13.40 -12.95 -48.75
N LEU A 372 -12.10 -12.87 -49.03
CA LEU A 372 -11.03 -12.98 -48.02
C LEU A 372 -10.40 -11.63 -47.64
N ILE A 373 -10.51 -10.59 -48.47
CA ILE A 373 -10.07 -9.24 -48.14
C ILE A 373 -10.94 -8.72 -47.00
N ARG A 374 -10.27 -8.23 -45.95
CA ARG A 374 -10.91 -7.54 -44.84
C ARG A 374 -10.28 -6.17 -44.69
N PRO A 375 -11.04 -5.16 -44.24
CA PRO A 375 -10.46 -3.88 -43.84
C PRO A 375 -9.42 -4.08 -42.73
N ALA A 376 -8.39 -3.23 -42.70
CA ALA A 376 -7.28 -3.33 -41.75
C ALA A 376 -7.70 -3.29 -40.26
N ASN A 377 -8.93 -2.85 -39.95
CA ASN A 377 -9.47 -2.69 -38.60
C ASN A 377 -10.86 -3.35 -38.46
N ASP A 378 -11.08 -4.50 -39.09
CA ASP A 378 -12.36 -5.20 -38.98
C ASP A 378 -12.58 -5.80 -37.58
N VAL A 379 -13.84 -5.78 -37.14
CA VAL A 379 -14.25 -6.44 -35.89
C VAL A 379 -14.38 -7.94 -36.16
N PHE A 380 -13.93 -8.75 -35.21
CA PHE A 380 -14.05 -10.21 -35.22
C PHE A 380 -15.49 -10.68 -34.92
N ILE A 381 -16.47 -10.13 -35.65
CA ILE A 381 -17.92 -10.27 -35.39
C ILE A 381 -18.38 -11.72 -35.47
N ASN A 382 -17.93 -12.49 -36.47
CA ASN A 382 -18.31 -13.90 -36.63
C ASN A 382 -17.89 -14.74 -35.41
N ALA A 383 -16.68 -14.50 -34.88
CA ALA A 383 -16.19 -15.18 -33.68
C ALA A 383 -16.94 -14.75 -32.41
N LEU A 384 -17.49 -13.52 -32.38
CA LEU A 384 -18.34 -13.04 -31.30
C LEU A 384 -19.75 -13.63 -31.36
N GLU A 385 -20.33 -13.77 -32.55
CA GLU A 385 -21.66 -14.35 -32.71
C GLU A 385 -21.77 -15.76 -32.15
N GLU A 386 -20.74 -16.60 -32.36
CA GLU A 386 -20.65 -17.94 -31.76
C GLU A 386 -20.73 -17.90 -30.22
N ARG A 387 -20.33 -16.78 -29.61
CA ARG A 387 -20.31 -16.57 -28.16
C ARG A 387 -21.58 -15.89 -27.63
N TYR A 388 -22.50 -15.45 -28.48
CA TYR A 388 -23.70 -14.71 -28.08
C TYR A 388 -24.58 -15.48 -27.08
N ARG A 389 -24.66 -16.81 -27.21
CA ARG A 389 -25.38 -17.67 -26.24
C ARG A 389 -24.85 -17.53 -24.81
N SER A 390 -23.56 -17.26 -24.64
CA SER A 390 -22.95 -17.02 -23.33
C SER A 390 -23.31 -15.65 -22.77
N VAL A 391 -23.32 -14.62 -23.63
CA VAL A 391 -23.75 -13.26 -23.27
C VAL A 391 -25.20 -13.21 -22.84
N ARG A 392 -26.09 -13.85 -23.60
CA ARG A 392 -27.53 -13.91 -23.32
C ARG A 392 -27.88 -14.50 -21.94
N ARG A 393 -26.97 -15.28 -21.34
CA ARG A 393 -27.17 -15.88 -20.01
C ARG A 393 -27.00 -14.90 -18.85
N PHE A 394 -26.24 -13.81 -19.02
CA PHE A 394 -25.98 -12.85 -17.95
C PHE A 394 -26.40 -11.42 -18.28
N LEU A 395 -26.50 -11.06 -19.57
CA LEU A 395 -26.80 -9.71 -20.01
C LEU A 395 -28.15 -9.17 -19.47
N PRO A 396 -29.25 -9.95 -19.43
CA PRO A 396 -30.50 -9.46 -18.87
C PRO A 396 -30.37 -9.06 -17.40
N ASP A 397 -29.71 -9.89 -16.59
CA ASP A 397 -29.50 -9.59 -15.17
C ASP A 397 -28.54 -8.41 -14.98
N LEU A 398 -27.52 -8.31 -15.83
CA LEU A 398 -26.57 -7.20 -15.84
C LEU A 398 -27.26 -5.85 -16.08
N LEU A 399 -28.08 -5.77 -17.13
CA LEU A 399 -28.81 -4.55 -17.51
C LEU A 399 -29.84 -4.14 -16.46
N GLU A 400 -30.47 -5.11 -15.81
CA GLU A 400 -31.50 -4.84 -14.82
C GLU A 400 -30.93 -4.36 -13.48
N ARG A 401 -29.76 -4.87 -13.08
CA ARG A 401 -29.24 -4.74 -11.70
C ARG A 401 -28.07 -3.79 -11.56
N LEU A 402 -27.29 -3.53 -12.61
CA LEU A 402 -26.20 -2.56 -12.53
C LEU A 402 -26.59 -1.24 -13.20
N HIS A 403 -26.39 -0.16 -12.46
CA HIS A 403 -26.60 1.21 -12.94
C HIS A 403 -25.26 1.93 -12.93
N PHE A 404 -24.87 2.45 -14.08
CA PHE A 404 -23.60 3.13 -14.25
C PHE A 404 -23.83 4.64 -14.24
N GLY A 405 -23.05 5.34 -13.42
CA GLY A 405 -22.74 6.75 -13.65
C GLY A 405 -21.60 6.87 -14.66
N ALA A 406 -21.44 8.07 -15.23
CA ALA A 406 -20.37 8.34 -16.18
C ALA A 406 -19.79 9.75 -16.03
N ASN A 407 -18.52 9.88 -16.40
CA ASN A 407 -17.94 11.17 -16.76
C ASN A 407 -18.41 11.57 -18.18
N PRO A 408 -18.08 12.79 -18.68
CA PRO A 408 -18.49 13.20 -20.03
C PRO A 408 -18.08 12.24 -21.15
N THR A 409 -16.92 11.58 -21.02
CA THR A 409 -16.39 10.61 -21.99
C THR A 409 -17.17 9.28 -22.00
N GLY A 410 -17.66 8.85 -20.83
CA GLY A 410 -18.40 7.61 -20.65
C GLY A 410 -19.91 7.72 -20.94
N LYS A 411 -20.43 8.93 -21.14
CA LYS A 411 -21.88 9.19 -21.27
C LYS A 411 -22.52 8.37 -22.39
N ALA A 412 -21.91 8.37 -23.58
CA ALA A 412 -22.40 7.61 -24.73
C ALA A 412 -22.52 6.10 -24.43
N VAL A 413 -21.62 5.54 -23.62
CA VAL A 413 -21.64 4.12 -23.23
C VAL A 413 -22.83 3.83 -22.30
N VAL A 414 -23.09 4.72 -21.34
CA VAL A 414 -24.24 4.59 -20.43
C VAL A 414 -25.56 4.74 -21.19
N ASP A 415 -25.63 5.68 -22.15
CA ASP A 415 -26.81 5.87 -22.99
C ASP A 415 -27.12 4.61 -23.82
N GLY A 416 -26.10 4.00 -24.45
CA GLY A 416 -26.23 2.74 -25.17
C GLY A 416 -26.62 1.56 -24.25
N PHE A 417 -26.12 1.53 -23.02
CA PHE A 417 -26.45 0.50 -22.03
C PHE A 417 -27.90 0.62 -21.52
N GLU A 418 -28.37 1.82 -21.21
CA GLU A 418 -29.77 2.08 -20.83
C GLU A 418 -30.73 1.84 -22.00
N TRP A 419 -30.31 2.14 -23.23
CA TRP A 419 -31.08 1.79 -24.42
C TRP A 419 -31.25 0.26 -24.55
N LEU A 420 -30.17 -0.52 -24.38
CA LEU A 420 -30.25 -1.98 -24.37
C LEU A 420 -31.16 -2.50 -23.26
N ARG A 421 -31.12 -1.90 -22.07
CA ARG A 421 -31.99 -2.29 -20.94
C ARG A 421 -33.47 -2.19 -21.30
N LYS A 422 -33.87 -1.14 -22.01
CA LYS A 422 -35.25 -0.94 -22.47
C LYS A 422 -35.62 -1.86 -23.64
N ASN A 423 -34.71 -2.02 -24.61
CA ASN A 423 -35.04 -2.58 -25.93
C ASN A 423 -34.71 -4.07 -26.10
N LEU A 424 -33.83 -4.67 -25.29
CA LEU A 424 -33.38 -6.07 -25.48
C LEU A 424 -34.51 -7.10 -25.32
N LYS A 425 -35.52 -6.82 -24.49
CA LYS A 425 -36.68 -7.71 -24.25
C LYS A 425 -37.88 -7.36 -25.15
N CYS A 426 -37.83 -6.26 -25.90
CA CYS A 426 -38.94 -5.77 -26.72
C CYS A 426 -39.01 -6.52 -28.05
N LYS A 427 -40.23 -6.83 -28.51
CA LYS A 427 -40.47 -7.43 -29.84
C LYS A 427 -40.16 -6.46 -30.98
N HIS A 428 -40.40 -5.17 -30.74
CA HIS A 428 -40.10 -4.07 -31.65
C HIS A 428 -39.21 -3.07 -30.90
N PRO A 429 -37.87 -3.19 -31.01
CA PRO A 429 -36.97 -2.21 -30.42
C PRO A 429 -37.15 -0.84 -31.09
N GLU A 430 -36.86 0.23 -30.34
CA GLU A 430 -36.82 1.59 -30.86
C GLU A 430 -35.89 1.68 -32.08
N ILE A 431 -36.26 2.53 -33.05
CA ILE A 431 -35.54 2.63 -34.32
C ILE A 431 -34.20 3.38 -34.14
N ASP A 432 -34.15 4.32 -33.18
CA ASP A 432 -33.02 5.23 -32.99
C ASP A 432 -32.13 4.78 -31.82
N ALA A 433 -31.22 3.83 -32.08
CA ALA A 433 -30.23 3.40 -31.11
C ALA A 433 -29.09 4.46 -31.00
N PRO A 434 -28.60 4.79 -29.79
CA PRO A 434 -27.50 5.73 -29.60
C PRO A 434 -26.29 5.40 -30.47
N GLN A 435 -25.88 6.33 -31.34
CA GLN A 435 -24.79 6.14 -32.31
C GLN A 435 -23.42 6.58 -31.77
N ASP A 436 -23.38 7.44 -30.75
CA ASP A 436 -22.12 7.97 -30.20
C ASP A 436 -21.23 6.90 -29.56
N VAL A 437 -21.82 5.77 -29.12
CA VAL A 437 -21.09 4.60 -28.62
C VAL A 437 -20.45 3.77 -29.74
N VAL A 438 -20.95 3.94 -30.98
CA VAL A 438 -20.57 3.11 -32.12
C VAL A 438 -19.26 3.62 -32.74
N GLY A 439 -18.18 2.91 -32.45
CA GLY A 439 -16.89 3.17 -33.09
C GLY A 439 -16.91 2.89 -34.61
N LYS A 440 -16.01 3.54 -35.36
CA LYS A 440 -15.91 3.41 -36.84
C LYS A 440 -15.82 1.95 -37.33
N SER A 441 -15.16 1.07 -36.58
CA SER A 441 -15.02 -0.36 -36.91
C SER A 441 -16.35 -1.11 -36.81
N TRP A 442 -17.27 -0.67 -35.94
CA TRP A 442 -18.55 -1.30 -35.67
C TRP A 442 -19.69 -0.81 -36.58
N GLN A 443 -19.60 0.40 -37.13
CA GLN A 443 -20.68 1.04 -37.91
C GLN A 443 -21.24 0.14 -39.02
N LYS A 444 -20.36 -0.46 -39.83
CA LYS A 444 -20.74 -1.33 -40.96
C LYS A 444 -21.39 -2.67 -40.58
N HIS A 445 -21.31 -3.06 -39.31
CA HIS A 445 -21.88 -4.31 -38.79
C HIS A 445 -23.20 -4.10 -38.07
N ILE A 446 -23.49 -2.86 -37.64
CA ILE A 446 -24.67 -2.53 -36.84
C ILE A 446 -25.85 -2.12 -37.73
N ILE A 447 -25.59 -1.40 -38.83
CA ILE A 447 -26.61 -1.01 -39.78
C ILE A 447 -26.53 -1.95 -40.98
N GLY A 448 -27.55 -2.78 -41.16
CA GLY A 448 -27.69 -3.65 -42.33
C GLY A 448 -27.88 -2.83 -43.62
N LYS A 449 -27.68 -3.47 -44.78
CA LYS A 449 -27.87 -2.83 -46.10
C LYS A 449 -29.29 -2.27 -46.30
N ASP A 450 -30.26 -2.79 -45.56
CA ASP A 450 -31.67 -2.42 -45.61
C ASP A 450 -32.04 -1.35 -44.55
N GLY A 451 -31.05 -0.80 -43.83
CA GLY A 451 -31.23 0.19 -42.77
C GLY A 451 -31.69 -0.38 -41.42
N THR A 452 -31.78 -1.71 -41.29
CA THR A 452 -32.19 -2.40 -40.05
C THR A 452 -31.03 -2.54 -39.08
N LEU A 453 -31.32 -2.39 -37.78
CA LEU A 453 -30.34 -2.54 -36.69
C LEU A 453 -30.07 -4.02 -36.40
N ASP A 454 -28.81 -4.45 -36.51
CA ASP A 454 -28.38 -5.74 -35.95
C ASP A 454 -28.19 -5.62 -34.43
N MET A 455 -29.19 -6.12 -33.69
CA MET A 455 -29.20 -6.12 -32.23
C MET A 455 -28.01 -6.89 -31.63
N ARG A 456 -27.52 -7.96 -32.26
CA ARG A 456 -26.39 -8.75 -31.72
C ARG A 456 -25.09 -7.97 -31.88
N ALA A 457 -24.87 -7.37 -33.04
CA ALA A 457 -23.72 -6.51 -33.28
C ALA A 457 -23.72 -5.30 -32.33
N TYR A 458 -24.89 -4.67 -32.13
CA TYR A 458 -25.03 -3.55 -31.19
C TYR A 458 -24.73 -3.95 -29.74
N VAL A 459 -25.22 -5.12 -29.28
CA VAL A 459 -24.88 -5.67 -27.95
C VAL A 459 -23.38 -5.81 -27.76
N PHE A 460 -22.66 -6.40 -28.71
CA PHE A 460 -21.22 -6.55 -28.57
C PHE A 460 -20.48 -5.22 -28.66
N CYS A 461 -20.95 -4.28 -29.47
CA CYS A 461 -20.40 -2.93 -29.54
C CYS A 461 -20.48 -2.23 -28.17
N VAL A 462 -21.67 -2.22 -27.55
CA VAL A 462 -21.85 -1.62 -26.22
C VAL A 462 -21.03 -2.34 -25.15
N LEU A 463 -20.93 -3.67 -25.20
CA LEU A 463 -20.11 -4.42 -24.24
C LEU A 463 -18.60 -4.19 -24.42
N ASP A 464 -18.12 -3.99 -25.65
CA ASP A 464 -16.72 -3.64 -25.93
C ASP A 464 -16.39 -2.22 -25.42
N ALA A 465 -17.30 -1.27 -25.68
CA ALA A 465 -17.21 0.08 -25.18
C ALA A 465 -17.26 0.12 -23.64
N LEU A 466 -18.18 -0.64 -23.02
CA LEU A 466 -18.30 -0.78 -21.57
C LEU A 466 -17.04 -1.37 -20.94
N ARG A 467 -16.49 -2.46 -21.52
CA ARG A 467 -15.21 -3.04 -21.07
C ARG A 467 -14.10 -2.00 -21.03
N THR A 468 -14.01 -1.18 -22.08
CA THR A 468 -13.00 -0.13 -22.18
C THR A 468 -13.25 1.00 -21.18
N ALA A 469 -14.50 1.43 -21.04
CA ALA A 469 -14.89 2.50 -20.13
C ALA A 469 -14.71 2.13 -18.65
N ILE A 470 -15.04 0.89 -18.24
CA ILE A 470 -14.81 0.38 -16.88
C ILE A 470 -13.31 0.41 -16.56
N ARG A 471 -12.48 -0.06 -17.49
CA ARG A 471 -11.01 -0.10 -17.33
C ARG A 471 -10.42 1.31 -17.17
N ARG A 472 -10.97 2.30 -17.89
CA ARG A 472 -10.56 3.71 -17.86
C ARG A 472 -11.16 4.51 -16.69
N ARG A 473 -12.11 3.93 -15.95
CA ARG A 473 -12.93 4.65 -14.97
C ARG A 473 -13.76 5.78 -15.58
N ASP A 474 -14.13 5.66 -16.86
CA ASP A 474 -15.05 6.59 -17.52
C ASP A 474 -16.50 6.35 -17.09
N VAL A 475 -16.80 5.12 -16.68
CA VAL A 475 -18.04 4.72 -16.02
C VAL A 475 -17.73 4.20 -14.62
N PHE A 476 -18.66 4.43 -13.70
CA PHE A 476 -18.54 4.09 -12.29
C PHE A 476 -19.89 3.66 -11.72
N VAL A 477 -19.87 3.04 -10.54
CA VAL A 477 -21.07 2.61 -9.82
C VAL A 477 -21.03 3.14 -8.39
N SER A 478 -22.19 3.26 -7.74
CA SER A 478 -22.29 3.70 -6.35
C SER A 478 -23.37 2.89 -5.61
N PRO A 479 -23.09 2.40 -4.38
CA PRO A 479 -21.81 2.48 -3.67
C PRO A 479 -20.77 1.47 -4.21
N SER A 480 -19.48 1.80 -4.15
CA SER A 480 -18.38 0.91 -4.54
C SER A 480 -17.07 1.38 -3.91
N TRP A 481 -16.13 0.45 -3.70
CA TRP A 481 -14.79 0.80 -3.18
C TRP A 481 -13.80 1.08 -4.31
N ARG A 482 -13.83 0.26 -5.36
CA ARG A 482 -12.84 0.32 -6.46
C ARG A 482 -13.39 0.94 -7.72
N TYR A 483 -14.67 0.72 -8.01
CA TYR A 483 -15.37 1.14 -9.22
C TYR A 483 -16.24 2.38 -9.00
N ALA A 484 -16.05 3.11 -7.90
CA ALA A 484 -16.65 4.42 -7.65
C ALA A 484 -16.04 5.51 -8.53
N ASP A 485 -16.70 6.69 -8.57
CA ASP A 485 -16.19 7.84 -9.32
C ASP A 485 -14.82 8.25 -8.73
N PRO A 486 -13.73 8.21 -9.52
CA PRO A 486 -12.38 8.51 -9.03
C PRO A 486 -12.20 9.97 -8.58
N ARG A 487 -13.16 10.84 -8.89
CA ARG A 487 -13.15 12.26 -8.47
C ARG A 487 -13.75 12.47 -7.09
N ILE A 488 -14.50 11.50 -6.56
CA ILE A 488 -15.02 11.58 -5.20
C ILE A 488 -13.83 11.64 -4.24
N GLY A 489 -13.77 12.74 -3.47
CA GLY A 489 -12.66 13.01 -2.55
C GLY A 489 -11.59 13.94 -3.10
N LEU A 490 -11.60 14.30 -4.39
CA LEU A 490 -10.76 15.40 -4.86
C LEU A 490 -11.16 16.68 -4.12
N LEU A 491 -10.16 17.38 -3.57
CA LEU A 491 -10.37 18.70 -2.98
C LEU A 491 -10.97 19.61 -4.03
N ASP A 492 -12.04 20.33 -3.70
CA ASP A 492 -12.68 21.25 -4.64
C ASP A 492 -13.25 22.49 -3.93
N GLY A 493 -13.53 23.52 -4.72
CA GLY A 493 -14.17 24.75 -4.25
C GLY A 493 -13.46 25.39 -3.04
N PRO A 494 -14.20 25.81 -2.00
CA PRO A 494 -13.63 26.47 -0.82
C PRO A 494 -12.59 25.61 -0.07
N GLU A 495 -12.76 24.29 -0.05
CA GLU A 495 -11.84 23.39 0.65
C GLU A 495 -10.47 23.37 -0.03
N TRP A 496 -10.45 23.33 -1.38
CA TRP A 496 -9.21 23.42 -2.14
C TRP A 496 -8.53 24.78 -1.96
N ILE A 497 -9.29 25.88 -2.05
CA ILE A 497 -8.75 27.24 -1.87
C ILE A 497 -8.06 27.39 -0.51
N ALA A 498 -8.65 26.83 0.55
CA ALA A 498 -8.07 26.88 1.90
C ALA A 498 -6.83 25.97 2.05
N ALA A 499 -6.85 24.77 1.45
CA ALA A 499 -5.75 23.81 1.55
C ALA A 499 -4.54 24.16 0.66
N ARG A 500 -4.76 24.83 -0.49
CA ARG A 500 -3.77 25.07 -1.54
C ARG A 500 -2.43 25.64 -1.02
N PRO A 501 -2.39 26.70 -0.20
CA PRO A 501 -1.10 27.25 0.26
C PRO A 501 -0.30 26.27 1.14
N ILE A 502 -0.98 25.46 1.95
CA ILE A 502 -0.34 24.47 2.83
C ILE A 502 0.20 23.32 1.99
N VAL A 503 -0.58 22.82 1.03
CA VAL A 503 -0.18 21.78 0.09
C VAL A 503 1.07 22.20 -0.68
N CYS A 504 1.04 23.38 -1.31
CA CYS A 504 2.18 23.94 -2.05
C CYS A 504 3.45 23.99 -1.18
N ARG A 505 3.38 24.56 0.03
CA ARG A 505 4.53 24.60 0.95
C ARG A 505 5.03 23.21 1.35
N SER A 506 4.13 22.27 1.64
CA SER A 506 4.49 20.91 2.05
C SER A 506 5.16 20.09 0.94
N LEU A 507 4.90 20.43 -0.32
CA LEU A 507 5.45 19.76 -1.50
C LEU A 507 6.62 20.53 -2.14
N GLY A 508 7.00 21.69 -1.59
CA GLY A 508 8.03 22.55 -2.19
C GLY A 508 7.62 23.17 -3.53
N LEU A 509 6.32 23.34 -3.78
CA LEU A 509 5.77 23.87 -5.02
C LEU A 509 5.25 25.31 -4.84
N SER A 510 5.25 26.09 -5.92
CA SER A 510 4.62 27.41 -5.96
C SER A 510 3.14 27.33 -6.33
N VAL A 511 2.36 28.29 -5.84
CA VAL A 511 0.94 28.48 -6.21
C VAL A 511 0.82 28.80 -7.70
N GLU A 512 1.74 29.61 -8.21
CA GLU A 512 1.88 29.93 -9.63
C GLU A 512 2.86 28.97 -10.30
N ALA A 513 2.60 28.60 -11.56
CA ALA A 513 3.42 27.62 -12.28
C ALA A 513 4.85 28.13 -12.54
N LYS A 514 4.97 29.39 -12.94
CA LYS A 514 6.20 29.97 -13.49
C LYS A 514 7.43 29.82 -12.58
N PRO A 515 7.40 30.19 -11.29
CA PRO A 515 8.59 30.05 -10.42
C PRO A 515 9.09 28.61 -10.31
N THR A 516 8.17 27.64 -10.24
CA THR A 516 8.52 26.22 -10.14
C THR A 516 9.03 25.67 -11.47
N LEU A 517 8.38 26.02 -12.59
CA LEU A 517 8.82 25.58 -13.92
C LEU A 517 10.17 26.19 -14.30
N ASP A 518 10.41 27.47 -14.02
CA ASP A 518 11.69 28.14 -14.29
C ASP A 518 12.84 27.46 -13.54
N ALA A 519 12.60 27.07 -12.28
CA ALA A 519 13.59 26.33 -11.48
C ALA A 519 13.90 24.94 -12.09
N PHE A 520 12.88 24.17 -12.48
CA PHE A 520 13.09 22.85 -13.09
C PHE A 520 13.73 22.93 -14.47
N ILE A 521 13.42 23.95 -15.26
CA ILE A 521 14.02 24.16 -16.57
C ILE A 521 15.47 24.56 -16.44
N THR A 522 15.78 25.44 -15.47
CA THR A 522 17.16 25.75 -15.12
C THR A 522 17.91 24.47 -14.71
N GLU A 523 17.33 23.65 -13.83
CA GLU A 523 17.92 22.35 -13.42
C GLU A 523 18.20 21.44 -14.63
N LEU A 524 17.23 21.33 -15.55
CA LEU A 524 17.36 20.53 -16.78
C LEU A 524 18.50 21.02 -17.67
N ASP A 525 18.54 22.31 -17.98
CA ASP A 525 19.57 22.89 -18.85
C ASP A 525 20.96 22.81 -18.21
N THR A 526 21.07 23.09 -16.91
CA THR A 526 22.35 22.99 -16.20
C THR A 526 22.86 21.55 -16.18
N THR A 527 21.96 20.57 -16.02
CA THR A 527 22.31 19.14 -16.03
C THR A 527 22.78 18.71 -17.42
N TRP A 528 22.10 19.12 -18.50
CA TRP A 528 22.54 18.87 -19.86
C TRP A 528 23.96 19.39 -20.12
N LEU A 529 24.21 20.65 -19.76
CA LEU A 529 25.52 21.28 -19.94
C LEU A 529 26.61 20.56 -19.12
N ALA A 530 26.30 20.13 -17.91
CA ALA A 530 27.24 19.39 -17.07
C ALA A 530 27.59 18.02 -17.67
N VAL A 531 26.61 17.30 -18.23
CA VAL A 531 26.85 16.02 -18.91
C VAL A 531 27.63 16.23 -20.20
N ALA A 532 27.26 17.23 -21.02
CA ALA A 532 27.97 17.56 -22.26
C ALA A 532 29.45 17.88 -22.00
N LYS A 533 29.74 18.62 -20.92
CA LYS A 533 31.11 18.97 -20.53
C LYS A 533 31.94 17.75 -20.14
N ARG A 534 31.35 16.75 -19.48
CA ARG A 534 32.05 15.53 -19.02
C ARG A 534 32.09 14.42 -20.07
N LEU A 535 31.26 14.50 -21.10
CA LEU A 535 31.14 13.49 -22.15
C LEU A 535 32.49 13.06 -22.75
N PRO A 536 33.43 13.97 -23.10
CA PRO A 536 34.72 13.57 -23.68
C PRO A 536 35.59 12.72 -22.76
N GLU A 537 35.40 12.85 -21.44
CA GLU A 537 36.17 12.17 -20.40
C GLU A 537 35.45 10.93 -19.85
N ASN A 538 34.22 10.66 -20.30
CA ASN A 538 33.38 9.58 -19.79
C ASN A 538 33.40 8.36 -20.73
N PRO A 539 34.25 7.35 -20.49
CA PRO A 539 34.36 6.18 -21.37
C PRO A 539 33.12 5.29 -21.34
N ALA A 540 32.23 5.47 -20.36
CA ALA A 540 31.02 4.67 -20.25
C ALA A 540 29.95 5.06 -21.27
N ILE A 541 29.99 6.27 -21.83
CA ILE A 541 29.00 6.75 -22.80
C ILE A 541 29.61 6.68 -24.21
N GLN A 542 28.95 5.97 -25.12
CA GLN A 542 29.31 5.99 -26.53
C GLN A 542 28.11 6.47 -27.35
N LEU A 543 28.39 7.41 -28.25
CA LEU A 543 27.42 7.95 -29.21
C LEU A 543 27.79 7.48 -30.61
N THR A 544 26.88 6.79 -31.27
CA THR A 544 27.05 6.34 -32.66
C THR A 544 25.95 6.89 -33.53
N GLU A 545 26.26 7.31 -34.75
CA GLU A 545 25.25 7.65 -35.73
C GLU A 545 24.90 6.42 -36.57
N THR A 546 23.61 6.15 -36.69
CA THR A 546 23.09 5.11 -37.59
C THR A 546 23.06 5.62 -39.04
N ASP A 547 23.01 4.69 -39.99
CA ASP A 547 22.87 4.99 -41.43
C ASP A 547 21.62 5.85 -41.76
N GLU A 548 20.63 5.89 -40.85
CA GLU A 548 19.42 6.72 -40.93
C GLU A 548 19.58 8.13 -40.31
N GLY A 549 20.78 8.53 -39.86
CA GLY A 549 21.04 9.83 -39.22
C GLY A 549 20.44 9.98 -37.81
N LYS A 550 20.22 8.86 -37.11
CA LYS A 550 19.82 8.86 -35.69
C LYS A 550 21.05 8.61 -34.81
N THR A 551 21.23 9.45 -33.81
CA THR A 551 22.20 9.25 -32.74
C THR A 551 21.69 8.18 -31.78
N GLU A 552 22.44 7.10 -31.63
CA GLU A 552 22.21 6.06 -30.64
C GLU A 552 23.17 6.24 -29.46
N LEU A 553 22.65 6.02 -28.26
CA LEU A 553 23.42 6.04 -27.02
C LEU A 553 23.58 4.61 -26.52
N SER A 554 24.82 4.17 -26.37
CA SER A 554 25.16 2.95 -25.65
C SER A 554 25.90 3.28 -24.35
N LEU A 555 25.64 2.48 -23.33
CA LEU A 555 26.18 2.67 -21.99
C LEU A 555 26.93 1.41 -21.57
N ALA A 556 28.20 1.56 -21.16
CA ALA A 556 29.01 0.46 -20.69
C ALA A 556 28.39 -0.21 -19.46
N ALA A 557 28.48 -1.54 -19.41
CA ALA A 557 28.04 -2.32 -18.26
C ALA A 557 28.93 -2.03 -17.05
N LEU A 558 28.33 -2.03 -15.85
CA LEU A 558 29.09 -1.92 -14.60
C LEU A 558 29.92 -3.19 -14.40
N GLU A 559 31.21 -3.02 -14.15
CA GLU A 559 32.07 -4.13 -13.75
C GLU A 559 31.63 -4.69 -12.38
N ARG A 560 31.87 -5.98 -12.13
CA ARG A 560 31.56 -6.57 -10.83
C ARG A 560 32.44 -5.92 -9.76
N LEU A 561 31.87 -5.61 -8.59
CA LEU A 561 32.65 -5.11 -7.47
C LEU A 561 33.54 -6.23 -6.96
N ASP A 562 34.82 -5.94 -6.79
CA ASP A 562 35.74 -6.85 -6.13
C ASP A 562 35.26 -7.12 -4.70
N GLU A 563 35.37 -8.38 -4.29
CA GLU A 563 35.16 -8.80 -2.91
C GLU A 563 36.53 -9.03 -2.29
N PRO A 564 37.05 -8.07 -1.49
CA PRO A 564 38.36 -8.23 -0.89
C PRO A 564 38.36 -9.41 0.09
N GLU A 565 39.53 -10.02 0.30
CA GLU A 565 39.67 -11.14 1.23
C GLU A 565 39.23 -10.75 2.65
N SER A 566 39.43 -9.49 3.05
CA SER A 566 38.96 -8.95 4.34
C SER A 566 37.45 -9.02 4.51
N LEU A 567 36.68 -8.69 3.47
CA LEU A 567 35.21 -8.78 3.47
C LEU A 567 34.74 -10.23 3.60
N LEU A 568 35.35 -11.13 2.83
CA LEU A 568 35.00 -12.56 2.85
C LEU A 568 35.33 -13.18 4.22
N ALA A 569 36.48 -12.81 4.79
CA ALA A 569 36.88 -13.22 6.13
C ALA A 569 35.92 -12.68 7.20
N LEU A 570 35.53 -11.40 7.12
CA LEU A 570 34.58 -10.78 8.05
C LEU A 570 33.20 -11.45 7.97
N ARG A 571 32.68 -11.69 6.76
CA ARG A 571 31.40 -12.40 6.55
C ARG A 571 31.43 -13.78 7.21
N THR A 572 32.51 -14.52 7.01
CA THR A 572 32.69 -15.86 7.58
C THR A 572 32.80 -15.80 9.10
N ALA A 573 33.58 -14.86 9.63
CA ALA A 573 33.75 -14.66 11.08
C ALA A 573 32.42 -14.32 11.77
N VAL A 574 31.66 -13.38 11.20
CA VAL A 574 30.32 -13.02 11.72
C VAL A 574 29.38 -14.22 11.64
N ALA A 575 29.30 -14.91 10.49
CA ALA A 575 28.43 -16.07 10.31
C ALA A 575 28.73 -17.20 11.31
N ASN A 576 30.01 -17.43 11.63
CA ASN A 576 30.41 -18.44 12.59
C ASN A 576 30.01 -18.11 14.04
N LEU A 577 29.88 -16.83 14.38
CA LEU A 577 29.42 -16.36 15.69
C LEU A 577 27.89 -16.33 15.83
N MET A 578 27.15 -16.27 14.72
CA MET A 578 25.67 -16.17 14.74
C MET A 578 25.03 -17.39 15.44
N PRO A 579 24.14 -17.20 16.44
CA PRO A 579 23.49 -18.32 17.12
C PRO A 579 22.65 -19.19 16.17
N ARG A 580 22.71 -20.52 16.37
CA ARG A 580 21.78 -21.45 15.71
C ARG A 580 20.44 -21.42 16.43
N VAL A 581 19.35 -21.21 15.70
CA VAL A 581 18.04 -20.95 16.29
C VAL A 581 16.90 -21.50 15.44
N ASP A 582 15.84 -21.97 16.08
CA ASP A 582 14.59 -22.34 15.40
C ASP A 582 13.77 -21.07 15.12
N LEU A 583 13.16 -20.95 13.94
CA LEU A 583 12.38 -19.77 13.55
C LEU A 583 11.30 -19.32 14.58
N PRO A 584 10.50 -20.20 15.22
CA PRO A 584 9.53 -19.74 16.22
C PRO A 584 10.18 -19.08 17.44
N GLU A 585 11.42 -19.43 17.79
CA GLU A 585 12.13 -18.79 18.90
C GLU A 585 12.59 -17.38 18.54
N ILE A 586 12.96 -17.12 17.28
CA ILE A 586 13.21 -15.76 16.78
C ILE A 586 11.96 -14.90 16.99
N LEU A 587 10.79 -15.39 16.59
CA LEU A 587 9.52 -14.66 16.72
C LEU A 587 9.23 -14.31 18.18
N LEU A 588 9.41 -15.26 19.10
CA LEU A 588 9.20 -15.05 20.53
C LEU A 588 10.20 -14.06 21.13
N GLU A 589 11.47 -14.17 20.77
CA GLU A 589 12.52 -13.26 21.22
C GLU A 589 12.27 -11.83 20.72
N VAL A 590 11.95 -11.66 19.44
CA VAL A 590 11.59 -10.35 18.88
C VAL A 590 10.32 -9.81 19.53
N ALA A 591 9.35 -10.66 19.87
CA ALA A 591 8.13 -10.25 20.58
C ALA A 591 8.45 -9.72 21.99
N ALA A 592 9.37 -10.36 22.71
CA ALA A 592 9.81 -9.94 24.03
C ALA A 592 10.59 -8.62 23.97
N ARG A 593 11.49 -8.45 22.99
CA ARG A 593 12.36 -7.27 22.87
C ARG A 593 11.64 -6.02 22.35
N SER A 594 10.81 -6.18 21.32
CA SER A 594 10.18 -5.03 20.65
C SER A 594 8.79 -4.69 21.20
N GLY A 595 8.14 -5.62 21.90
CA GLY A 595 6.75 -5.47 22.31
C GLY A 595 5.75 -5.43 21.14
N PHE A 596 6.14 -5.82 19.92
CA PHE A 596 5.27 -5.74 18.73
C PHE A 596 3.95 -6.49 18.90
N SER A 597 3.93 -7.54 19.73
CA SER A 597 2.74 -8.35 20.00
C SER A 597 1.58 -7.53 20.56
N SER A 598 1.86 -6.41 21.25
CA SER A 598 0.86 -5.45 21.72
C SER A 598 0.09 -4.75 20.61
N ALA A 599 0.64 -4.74 19.38
CA ALA A 599 -0.02 -4.16 18.22
C ALA A 599 -1.21 -4.99 17.73
N PHE A 600 -1.20 -6.29 18.01
CA PHE A 600 -2.29 -7.20 17.69
C PHE A 600 -3.41 -7.03 18.69
N THR A 601 -4.34 -6.14 18.39
CA THR A 601 -5.52 -5.91 19.22
C THR A 601 -6.66 -6.85 18.81
N HIS A 602 -7.53 -7.22 19.74
CA HIS A 602 -8.71 -8.03 19.41
C HIS A 602 -9.68 -7.22 18.54
N VAL A 603 -10.25 -7.85 17.50
CA VAL A 603 -11.21 -7.25 16.55
C VAL A 603 -12.43 -6.58 17.22
N SER A 604 -12.77 -7.01 18.43
CA SER A 604 -13.89 -6.47 19.21
C SER A 604 -13.52 -5.31 20.14
N GLU A 605 -12.26 -4.86 20.17
CA GLU A 605 -11.66 -3.81 21.02
C GLU A 605 -11.85 -3.97 22.54
N ARG A 606 -12.55 -5.01 23.00
CA ARG A 606 -12.59 -5.43 24.41
C ARG A 606 -11.28 -6.12 24.76
N ASN A 607 -10.70 -5.79 25.90
CA ASN A 607 -9.49 -6.43 26.46
C ASN A 607 -9.74 -7.92 26.75
N ALA A 608 -9.74 -8.75 25.71
CA ALA A 608 -9.71 -10.20 25.83
C ALA A 608 -8.30 -10.60 26.28
N ARG A 609 -8.06 -10.58 27.59
CA ARG A 609 -6.81 -11.07 28.16
C ARG A 609 -6.75 -12.57 27.96
N ALA A 610 -5.60 -13.04 27.51
CA ALA A 610 -5.37 -14.46 27.49
C ALA A 610 -3.90 -14.78 27.71
N ASP A 611 -3.67 -15.76 28.57
CA ASP A 611 -2.33 -16.11 29.02
C ASP A 611 -1.48 -16.63 27.86
N ASN A 612 -0.18 -16.34 27.90
CA ASN A 612 0.79 -16.71 26.86
C ASN A 612 0.32 -16.33 25.44
N PHE A 613 -0.34 -15.18 25.31
CA PHE A 613 -0.84 -14.68 24.02
C PHE A 613 0.25 -14.57 22.96
N ALA A 614 1.44 -14.11 23.33
CA ALA A 614 2.58 -13.99 22.42
C ALA A 614 2.93 -15.34 21.76
N THR A 615 2.88 -16.45 22.51
CA THR A 615 3.10 -17.80 21.98
C THR A 615 2.05 -18.19 20.96
N SER A 616 0.76 -18.01 21.29
CA SER A 616 -0.33 -18.29 20.35
C SER A 616 -0.22 -17.43 19.08
N LEU A 617 0.10 -16.15 19.24
CA LEU A 617 0.26 -15.21 18.13
C LEU A 617 1.42 -15.61 17.22
N CYS A 618 2.60 -15.87 17.79
CA CYS A 618 3.78 -16.27 17.02
C CYS A 618 3.54 -17.59 16.27
N ALA A 619 2.82 -18.54 16.88
CA ALA A 619 2.44 -19.76 16.19
C ALA A 619 1.51 -19.50 14.99
N VAL A 620 0.50 -18.63 15.13
CA VAL A 620 -0.36 -18.27 14.00
C VAL A 620 0.43 -17.57 12.90
N LEU A 621 1.26 -16.58 13.26
CA LEU A 621 2.11 -15.86 12.30
C LEU A 621 3.03 -16.82 11.54
N LEU A 622 3.63 -17.78 12.25
CA LEU A 622 4.50 -18.79 11.66
C LEU A 622 3.73 -19.70 10.69
N GLY A 623 2.54 -20.19 11.07
CA GLY A 623 1.74 -21.08 10.23
C GLY A 623 1.33 -20.43 8.90
N ASP A 624 1.04 -19.13 8.93
CA ASP A 624 0.69 -18.34 7.75
C ASP A 624 1.93 -17.98 6.91
N ALA A 625 2.99 -17.45 7.53
CA ALA A 625 4.24 -17.08 6.85
C ALA A 625 4.94 -18.28 6.21
N CYS A 626 4.98 -19.43 6.89
CA CYS A 626 5.58 -20.65 6.35
C CYS A 626 4.67 -21.40 5.37
N ASN A 627 3.42 -20.97 5.19
CA ASN A 627 2.40 -21.62 4.37
C ASN A 627 2.12 -23.09 4.76
N THR A 628 2.38 -23.45 6.01
CA THR A 628 2.18 -24.80 6.57
C THR A 628 0.78 -24.96 7.19
N GLY A 629 0.15 -23.84 7.58
CA GLY A 629 -1.08 -23.84 8.36
C GLY A 629 -0.84 -24.21 9.83
N LEU A 630 -1.91 -24.34 10.60
CA LEU A 630 -1.81 -24.54 12.05
C LEU A 630 -1.42 -25.96 12.47
N GLU A 631 -1.67 -26.96 11.61
CA GLU A 631 -1.55 -28.39 12.01
C GLU A 631 -0.20 -28.76 12.62
N PRO A 632 0.96 -28.37 12.04
CA PRO A 632 2.26 -28.74 12.59
C PRO A 632 2.57 -28.08 13.95
N LEU A 633 1.86 -27.01 14.28
CA LEU A 633 2.09 -26.15 15.44
C LEU A 633 1.19 -26.51 16.63
N ILE A 634 0.21 -27.39 16.43
CA ILE A 634 -0.71 -27.80 17.49
C ILE A 634 0.01 -28.66 18.51
N ARG A 635 -0.19 -28.33 19.79
CA ARG A 635 0.25 -29.10 20.95
C ARG A 635 -0.91 -29.22 21.95
N LEU A 636 -1.22 -30.44 22.37
CA LEU A 636 -2.37 -30.70 23.26
C LEU A 636 -2.04 -30.39 24.73
N ASP A 637 -0.77 -30.60 25.07
CA ASP A 637 -0.12 -30.37 26.35
C ASP A 637 0.11 -28.88 26.65
N ILE A 638 0.18 -28.03 25.63
CA ILE A 638 0.40 -26.58 25.78
C ILE A 638 -0.91 -25.82 25.46
N PRO A 639 -1.64 -25.26 26.44
CA PRO A 639 -2.90 -24.56 26.21
C PRO A 639 -2.83 -23.44 25.15
N ALA A 640 -1.71 -22.72 25.10
CA ALA A 640 -1.47 -21.64 24.14
C ALA A 640 -1.37 -22.12 22.67
N LEU A 641 -1.08 -23.40 22.45
CA LEU A 641 -0.88 -24.01 21.13
C LEU A 641 -2.00 -24.99 20.75
N ARG A 642 -3.11 -25.01 21.48
CA ARG A 642 -4.28 -25.82 21.12
C ARG A 642 -4.96 -25.29 19.85
N ARG A 643 -5.61 -26.20 19.10
CA ARG A 643 -6.25 -25.87 17.82
C ARG A 643 -7.28 -24.74 17.93
N ASP A 644 -8.17 -24.83 18.91
CA ASP A 644 -9.21 -23.85 19.18
C ASP A 644 -8.62 -22.49 19.55
N ARG A 645 -7.56 -22.50 20.36
CA ARG A 645 -6.81 -21.32 20.75
C ARG A 645 -6.15 -20.62 19.56
N LEU A 646 -5.40 -21.35 18.73
CA LEU A 646 -4.73 -20.80 17.55
C LEU A 646 -5.74 -20.31 16.51
N SER A 647 -6.83 -21.05 16.29
CA SER A 647 -7.92 -20.63 15.40
C SER A 647 -8.59 -19.36 15.90
N TRP A 648 -8.76 -19.20 17.22
CA TRP A 648 -9.32 -17.99 17.81
C TRP A 648 -8.37 -16.80 17.65
N VAL A 649 -7.06 -16.98 17.85
CA VAL A 649 -6.09 -15.91 17.65
C VAL A 649 -6.05 -15.47 16.19
N GLY A 650 -5.95 -16.39 15.24
CA GLY A 650 -5.96 -16.08 13.80
C GLY A 650 -7.19 -15.26 13.37
N GLN A 651 -8.38 -15.61 13.83
CA GLN A 651 -9.62 -14.94 13.44
C GLN A 651 -9.81 -13.55 14.05
N ASN A 652 -9.27 -13.32 15.25
CA ASN A 652 -9.58 -12.11 16.02
C ASN A 652 -8.43 -11.12 16.08
N TYR A 653 -7.20 -11.53 15.75
CA TYR A 653 -6.01 -10.72 15.91
C TYR A 653 -5.28 -10.47 14.59
N ILE A 654 -5.21 -11.43 13.67
CA ILE A 654 -4.52 -11.24 12.39
C ILE A 654 -5.43 -10.47 11.43
N ARG A 655 -4.91 -9.34 10.93
CA ARG A 655 -5.51 -8.47 9.92
C ARG A 655 -4.49 -7.44 9.46
N ASP A 656 -4.70 -6.90 8.27
CA ASP A 656 -3.89 -5.81 7.70
C ASP A 656 -3.57 -4.69 8.70
N ASP A 657 -4.57 -4.06 9.35
CA ASP A 657 -4.33 -2.98 10.33
C ASP A 657 -3.35 -3.35 11.46
N THR A 658 -3.40 -4.59 11.96
CA THR A 658 -2.52 -5.04 13.04
C THR A 658 -1.15 -5.47 12.54
N LEU A 659 -1.09 -6.05 11.34
CA LEU A 659 0.16 -6.40 10.68
C LEU A 659 0.94 -5.12 10.38
N SER A 660 0.29 -4.13 9.78
CA SER A 660 0.85 -2.80 9.50
C SER A 660 1.32 -2.11 10.79
N ALA A 661 0.51 -2.10 11.84
CA ALA A 661 0.92 -1.46 13.09
C ALA A 661 2.04 -2.22 13.84
N ALA A 662 2.09 -3.55 13.75
CA ALA A 662 3.24 -4.32 14.25
C ALA A 662 4.49 -4.03 13.42
N ASN A 663 4.34 -3.88 12.10
CA ASN A 663 5.43 -3.56 11.20
C ASN A 663 6.08 -2.22 11.54
N VAL A 664 5.29 -1.19 11.87
CA VAL A 664 5.80 0.11 12.32
C VAL A 664 6.74 -0.02 13.52
N ILE A 665 6.39 -0.84 14.51
CA ILE A 665 7.22 -1.08 15.70
C ILE A 665 8.54 -1.76 15.31
N LEU A 666 8.50 -2.78 14.46
CA LEU A 666 9.70 -3.51 14.02
C LEU A 666 10.63 -2.63 13.19
N VAL A 667 10.08 -1.85 12.25
CA VAL A 667 10.86 -0.93 11.41
C VAL A 667 11.49 0.17 12.26
N SER A 668 10.76 0.69 13.25
CA SER A 668 11.30 1.72 14.14
C SER A 668 12.49 1.19 14.95
N MET A 669 12.33 0.01 15.56
CA MET A 669 13.42 -0.64 16.29
C MET A 669 14.63 -0.94 15.40
N GLN A 670 14.41 -1.40 14.16
CA GLN A 670 15.49 -1.62 13.19
C GLN A 670 16.26 -0.34 12.89
N SER A 671 15.56 0.77 12.67
CA SER A 671 16.18 2.05 12.26
C SER A 671 17.07 2.69 13.34
N GLN A 672 16.87 2.28 14.60
CA GLN A 672 17.66 2.74 15.75
C GLN A 672 18.96 1.96 15.93
N LEU A 673 19.16 0.84 15.21
CA LEU A 673 20.38 0.05 15.30
C LEU A 673 21.51 0.70 14.51
N GLU A 674 22.69 0.82 15.13
CA GLU A 674 23.90 1.41 14.53
C GLU A 674 24.24 0.75 13.18
N LEU A 675 24.21 -0.58 13.12
CA LEU A 675 24.49 -1.32 11.88
C LEU A 675 23.46 -1.02 10.77
N ALA A 676 22.20 -0.76 11.12
CA ALA A 676 21.19 -0.37 10.13
C ALA A 676 21.46 1.03 9.55
N GLN A 677 21.91 1.97 10.40
CA GLN A 677 22.27 3.32 9.99
C GLN A 677 23.51 3.37 9.09
N ILE A 678 24.42 2.39 9.22
CA ILE A 678 25.56 2.22 8.29
C ILE A 678 25.08 1.84 6.88
N TRP A 679 24.02 1.03 6.75
CA TRP A 679 23.52 0.60 5.44
C TRP A 679 22.75 1.68 4.68
N GLY A 680 22.15 2.63 5.39
CA GLY A 680 21.41 3.75 4.82
C GLY A 680 20.62 4.57 5.85
N GLY A 681 20.26 5.80 5.46
CA GLY A 681 19.51 6.73 6.30
C GLY A 681 17.99 6.54 6.29
N GLY A 682 17.46 5.60 5.50
CA GLY A 682 16.02 5.42 5.31
C GLY A 682 15.41 6.34 4.24
N GLU A 683 16.24 7.07 3.50
CA GLU A 683 15.82 7.99 2.43
C GLU A 683 15.65 7.28 1.07
N VAL A 684 16.18 6.05 0.94
CA VAL A 684 16.11 5.25 -0.28
C VAL A 684 15.27 4.01 -0.05
N ALA A 685 14.40 3.69 -1.01
CA ALA A 685 13.69 2.42 -1.04
C ALA A 685 13.61 1.84 -2.45
N SER A 686 13.56 0.52 -2.56
CA SER A 686 13.24 -0.19 -3.80
C SER A 686 11.87 -0.82 -3.73
N ALA A 687 11.16 -0.84 -4.86
CA ALA A 687 9.89 -1.54 -4.99
C ALA A 687 9.96 -2.61 -6.07
N ASP A 688 9.59 -3.84 -5.69
CA ASP A 688 9.60 -5.00 -6.59
C ASP A 688 8.52 -6.04 -6.24
N GLY A 689 8.18 -6.90 -7.19
CA GLY A 689 7.11 -7.87 -7.11
C GLY A 689 7.58 -9.31 -6.96
N MET A 690 7.27 -9.93 -5.82
CA MET A 690 7.43 -11.37 -5.62
C MET A 690 6.20 -12.13 -6.13
N ARG A 691 6.39 -13.17 -6.95
CA ARG A 691 5.30 -13.85 -7.68
C ARG A 691 4.97 -15.21 -7.08
N PHE A 692 3.68 -15.49 -6.88
CA PHE A 692 3.15 -16.74 -6.30
C PHE A 692 2.09 -17.38 -7.19
N VAL A 693 2.18 -18.70 -7.37
CA VAL A 693 1.15 -19.49 -8.05
C VAL A 693 -0.05 -19.69 -7.12
N VAL A 694 -1.25 -19.49 -7.65
CA VAL A 694 -2.53 -19.71 -6.96
C VAL A 694 -3.27 -20.85 -7.64
N PRO A 695 -3.13 -22.11 -7.16
CA PRO A 695 -3.74 -23.29 -7.80
C PRO A 695 -5.25 -23.40 -7.54
N VAL A 696 -5.75 -22.67 -6.53
CA VAL A 696 -7.19 -22.64 -6.21
C VAL A 696 -7.93 -21.65 -7.09
N ARG A 697 -9.21 -21.93 -7.34
CA ARG A 697 -10.11 -21.02 -8.06
C ARG A 697 -10.27 -19.72 -7.27
N SER A 698 -9.85 -18.60 -7.87
CA SER A 698 -9.94 -17.25 -7.31
C SER A 698 -10.15 -16.24 -8.43
N VAL A 699 -11.02 -15.25 -8.20
CA VAL A 699 -11.20 -14.09 -9.10
C VAL A 699 -10.01 -13.13 -8.99
N HIS A 700 -9.27 -13.18 -7.87
CA HIS A 700 -8.15 -12.30 -7.57
C HIS A 700 -6.78 -12.88 -7.98
N SER A 701 -6.75 -13.96 -8.78
CA SER A 701 -5.54 -14.44 -9.44
C SER A 701 -5.60 -14.19 -10.94
N GLY A 702 -4.46 -13.84 -11.56
CA GLY A 702 -4.37 -13.51 -12.98
C GLY A 702 -3.46 -14.48 -13.75
N PRO A 703 -3.69 -14.70 -15.06
CA PRO A 703 -2.79 -15.47 -15.89
C PRO A 703 -1.58 -14.62 -16.31
N ASN A 704 -0.39 -15.23 -16.33
CA ASN A 704 0.78 -14.70 -17.01
C ASN A 704 1.66 -15.87 -17.46
N PRO A 705 1.69 -16.22 -18.76
CA PRO A 705 2.45 -17.36 -19.25
C PRO A 705 3.96 -17.31 -18.93
N LYS A 706 4.55 -16.10 -18.86
CA LYS A 706 5.97 -15.93 -18.53
C LYS A 706 6.30 -16.38 -17.11
N TYR A 707 5.42 -16.08 -16.15
CA TYR A 707 5.71 -16.30 -14.73
C TYR A 707 4.95 -17.48 -14.11
N PHE A 708 3.79 -17.85 -14.66
CA PHE A 708 2.90 -18.87 -14.10
C PHE A 708 2.63 -20.02 -15.08
N GLY A 709 3.18 -20.00 -16.30
CA GLY A 709 2.89 -20.99 -17.34
C GLY A 709 1.38 -21.05 -17.65
N SER A 710 0.79 -22.24 -17.58
CA SER A 710 -0.65 -22.45 -17.75
C SER A 710 -1.48 -22.11 -16.49
N SER A 711 -0.82 -21.85 -15.36
CA SER A 711 -1.45 -21.52 -14.09
C SER A 711 -1.79 -20.03 -13.96
N ARG A 712 -2.46 -19.67 -12.87
CA ARG A 712 -2.73 -18.30 -12.46
C ARG A 712 -1.95 -17.99 -11.19
N GLY A 713 -1.70 -16.72 -10.94
CA GLY A 713 -0.94 -16.28 -9.78
C GLY A 713 -1.27 -14.89 -9.30
N VAL A 714 -0.57 -14.47 -8.26
CA VAL A 714 -0.57 -13.12 -7.70
C VAL A 714 0.86 -12.61 -7.59
N THR A 715 1.01 -11.30 -7.61
CA THR A 715 2.27 -10.61 -7.31
C THR A 715 2.11 -9.89 -5.98
N TRP A 716 3.01 -10.15 -5.05
CA TRP A 716 3.21 -9.41 -3.81
C TRP A 716 4.23 -8.31 -4.06
N TYR A 717 3.74 -7.09 -4.28
CA TYR A 717 4.56 -5.93 -4.63
C TYR A 717 4.97 -5.21 -3.34
N ASN A 718 6.26 -5.24 -2.99
CA ASN A 718 6.77 -4.77 -1.70
C ASN A 718 7.74 -3.59 -1.86
N LEU A 719 7.74 -2.70 -0.87
CA LEU A 719 8.64 -1.56 -0.75
C LEU A 719 9.65 -1.83 0.36
N ILE A 720 10.94 -1.74 0.04
CA ILE A 720 12.05 -2.18 0.88
C ILE A 720 13.03 -1.01 1.04
N SER A 721 13.33 -0.63 2.27
CA SER A 721 14.32 0.40 2.59
C SER A 721 15.76 -0.03 2.31
N ASP A 722 16.65 0.94 2.22
CA ASP A 722 18.10 0.77 2.28
C ASP A 722 18.61 0.17 3.61
N GLN A 723 17.77 0.17 4.66
CA GLN A 723 18.00 -0.50 5.95
C GLN A 723 17.48 -1.95 6.00
N PHE A 724 17.18 -2.57 4.85
CA PHE A 724 16.66 -3.94 4.69
C PHE A 724 15.24 -4.21 5.23
N SER A 725 14.60 -3.23 5.88
CA SER A 725 13.22 -3.30 6.35
C SER A 725 12.23 -3.23 5.19
N GLY A 726 11.24 -4.14 5.18
CA GLY A 726 10.05 -4.04 4.34
C GLY A 726 9.04 -3.08 4.95
N LEU A 727 8.67 -2.04 4.21
CA LEU A 727 7.95 -0.90 4.76
C LEU A 727 6.44 -0.99 4.50
N ASN A 728 6.06 -1.39 3.29
CA ASN A 728 4.67 -1.62 2.88
C ASN A 728 4.63 -2.63 1.72
N ALA A 729 3.48 -3.28 1.50
CA ALA A 729 3.28 -4.16 0.36
C ALA A 729 1.81 -4.30 -0.04
N ILE A 730 1.56 -4.54 -1.33
CA ILE A 730 0.21 -4.76 -1.88
C ILE A 730 0.17 -6.06 -2.67
N THR A 731 -0.92 -6.82 -2.52
CA THR A 731 -1.17 -8.02 -3.32
C THR A 731 -1.96 -7.65 -4.57
N VAL A 732 -1.46 -8.04 -5.74
CA VAL A 732 -2.09 -7.74 -7.03
C VAL A 732 -2.33 -9.00 -7.88
N PRO A 733 -3.51 -9.13 -8.52
CA PRO A 733 -3.82 -10.25 -9.41
C PRO A 733 -2.88 -10.32 -10.62
N GLY A 734 -2.21 -11.46 -10.82
CA GLY A 734 -1.33 -11.68 -11.97
C GLY A 734 -0.10 -10.78 -11.90
N THR A 735 0.16 -10.03 -12.97
CA THR A 735 1.18 -8.97 -13.04
C THR A 735 0.51 -7.71 -13.59
N LEU A 736 0.17 -6.75 -12.73
CA LEU A 736 -0.21 -5.42 -13.19
C LEU A 736 1.03 -4.70 -13.74
N ARG A 737 0.86 -3.60 -14.49
CA ARG A 737 1.99 -2.69 -14.73
C ARG A 737 2.41 -2.18 -13.36
N ASP A 738 3.62 -2.54 -12.93
CA ASP A 738 4.14 -2.25 -11.58
C ASP A 738 3.97 -0.76 -11.21
N SER A 739 4.09 0.13 -12.21
CA SER A 739 3.90 1.58 -12.06
C SER A 739 2.49 2.03 -11.62
N LEU A 740 1.44 1.22 -11.79
CA LEU A 740 0.08 1.57 -11.32
C LEU A 740 -0.10 1.39 -9.82
N VAL A 741 0.67 0.47 -9.22
CA VAL A 741 0.53 0.06 -7.81
C VAL A 741 1.61 0.73 -6.96
N LEU A 742 2.77 1.00 -7.56
CA LEU A 742 3.93 1.62 -6.91
C LEU A 742 3.56 2.82 -6.03
N LEU A 743 2.82 3.79 -6.59
CA LEU A 743 2.48 5.00 -5.85
C LEU A 743 1.64 4.71 -4.60
N ALA A 744 0.73 3.72 -4.67
CA ALA A 744 -0.05 3.31 -3.51
C ALA A 744 0.84 2.70 -2.43
N VAL A 745 1.79 1.83 -2.80
CA VAL A 745 2.72 1.24 -1.83
C VAL A 745 3.55 2.32 -1.12
N VAL A 746 3.98 3.35 -1.85
CA VAL A 746 4.76 4.47 -1.30
C VAL A 746 3.91 5.40 -0.41
N LEU A 747 2.74 5.83 -0.88
CA LEU A 747 1.91 6.80 -0.15
C LEU A 747 1.16 6.18 1.04
N GLU A 748 0.84 4.89 1.00
CA GLU A 748 0.08 4.21 2.05
C GLU A 748 0.98 3.61 3.15
N GLN A 749 2.29 3.86 3.10
CA GLN A 749 3.23 3.49 4.14
C GLN A 749 3.01 4.27 5.44
N GLN A 750 3.08 3.57 6.57
CA GLN A 750 2.83 4.14 7.90
C GLN A 750 4.06 4.15 8.83
N THR A 751 5.23 3.78 8.33
CA THR A 751 6.47 3.74 9.11
C THR A 751 7.08 5.14 9.25
N GLU A 752 8.00 5.31 10.20
CA GLU A 752 8.68 6.59 10.43
C GLU A 752 9.71 6.94 9.35
N LEU A 753 10.21 5.94 8.61
CA LEU A 753 11.10 6.13 7.48
C LEU A 753 10.36 6.83 6.34
N GLN A 754 10.96 7.88 5.79
CA GLN A 754 10.40 8.67 4.69
C GLN A 754 11.30 8.57 3.45
N PRO A 755 11.29 7.45 2.72
CA PRO A 755 12.10 7.33 1.52
C PRO A 755 11.63 8.35 0.48
N THR A 756 12.54 9.22 0.06
CA THR A 756 12.30 10.23 -0.99
C THR A 756 12.74 9.69 -2.35
N GLN A 757 13.72 8.78 -2.39
CA GLN A 757 14.20 8.14 -3.60
C GLN A 757 13.63 6.72 -3.75
N ILE A 758 12.85 6.51 -4.80
CA ILE A 758 12.14 5.23 -5.05
C ILE A 758 12.70 4.56 -6.30
N MET A 759 13.38 3.44 -6.09
CA MET A 759 14.01 2.64 -7.13
C MET A 759 13.10 1.48 -7.55
N THR A 760 13.08 1.16 -8.83
CA THR A 760 12.36 -0.02 -9.34
C THR A 760 13.19 -0.72 -10.41
N ASP A 761 12.97 -2.01 -10.60
CA ASP A 761 13.51 -2.70 -11.76
C ASP A 761 12.88 -2.17 -13.06
N THR A 762 13.33 -2.71 -14.19
CA THR A 762 12.94 -2.37 -15.55
C THR A 762 11.48 -2.77 -15.84
N GLY A 763 10.54 -2.08 -15.21
CA GLY A 763 9.11 -2.11 -15.52
C GLY A 763 8.75 -0.96 -16.47
N ALA A 764 7.61 -1.06 -17.15
CA ALA A 764 7.09 -0.01 -18.02
C ALA A 764 6.77 1.27 -17.22
N TYR A 765 7.80 2.09 -16.97
CA TYR A 765 7.69 3.44 -16.45
C TYR A 765 7.03 4.32 -17.51
N SER A 766 6.26 5.32 -17.06
CA SER A 766 5.60 6.26 -17.95
C SER A 766 5.92 7.69 -17.53
N ASP A 767 5.88 8.63 -18.46
CA ASP A 767 6.13 10.04 -18.16
C ASP A 767 5.16 10.54 -17.07
N VAL A 768 3.91 10.07 -17.05
CA VAL A 768 2.92 10.36 -16.00
C VAL A 768 3.41 9.98 -14.60
N VAL A 769 4.10 8.84 -14.46
CA VAL A 769 4.60 8.36 -13.16
C VAL A 769 5.73 9.24 -12.67
N PHE A 770 6.69 9.56 -13.55
CA PHE A 770 7.76 10.51 -13.23
C PHE A 770 7.19 11.85 -12.77
N GLY A 771 6.19 12.38 -13.49
CA GLY A 771 5.57 13.64 -13.15
C GLY A 771 4.87 13.60 -11.79
N LEU A 772 4.14 12.53 -11.50
CA LEU A 772 3.38 12.43 -10.26
C LEU A 772 4.28 12.23 -9.03
N PHE A 773 5.34 11.42 -9.16
CA PHE A 773 6.34 11.26 -8.11
C PHE A 773 7.02 12.61 -7.82
N ARG A 774 7.44 13.32 -8.87
CA ARG A 774 8.10 14.63 -8.72
C ARG A 774 7.18 15.66 -8.08
N LEU A 775 5.90 15.73 -8.47
CA LEU A 775 4.91 16.62 -7.84
C LEU A 775 4.69 16.32 -6.36
N LEU A 776 4.82 15.06 -5.95
CA LEU A 776 4.63 14.62 -4.56
C LEU A 776 5.91 14.72 -3.71
N GLY A 777 7.01 15.22 -4.30
CA GLY A 777 8.31 15.38 -3.63
C GLY A 777 9.19 14.13 -3.64
N TYR A 778 8.89 13.14 -4.49
CA TYR A 778 9.67 11.91 -4.61
C TYR A 778 10.51 11.91 -5.89
N HIS A 779 11.70 11.30 -5.80
CA HIS A 779 12.58 11.03 -6.92
C HIS A 779 12.40 9.59 -7.40
N PHE A 780 11.71 9.43 -8.52
CA PHE A 780 11.52 8.12 -9.13
C PHE A 780 12.77 7.72 -9.93
N SER A 781 13.45 6.65 -9.51
CA SER A 781 14.75 6.21 -10.02
C SER A 781 14.70 4.78 -10.60
N PRO A 782 13.99 4.53 -11.72
CA PRO A 782 13.95 3.19 -12.31
C PRO A 782 15.30 2.80 -12.92
N ARG A 783 15.62 1.51 -12.86
CA ARG A 783 16.72 0.92 -13.65
C ARG A 783 16.32 0.89 -15.12
N LEU A 784 17.19 1.42 -15.97
CA LEU A 784 17.00 1.46 -17.42
C LEU A 784 17.85 0.36 -18.05
N ALA A 785 17.24 -0.76 -18.47
CA ALA A 785 17.96 -1.83 -19.17
C ALA A 785 18.27 -1.50 -20.64
N ASP A 786 17.44 -0.68 -21.29
CA ASP A 786 17.63 -0.20 -22.67
C ASP A 786 17.61 1.33 -22.69
N VAL A 787 18.78 1.94 -22.52
CA VAL A 787 18.93 3.41 -22.53
C VAL A 787 18.89 3.93 -23.97
N GLY A 788 19.37 3.15 -24.95
CA GLY A 788 19.48 3.56 -26.35
C GLY A 788 18.14 3.80 -27.05
N GLY A 789 17.10 3.05 -26.66
CA GLY A 789 15.74 3.26 -27.16
C GLY A 789 14.99 4.45 -26.56
N THR A 790 15.59 5.19 -25.61
CA THR A 790 14.87 6.18 -24.81
C THR A 790 14.94 7.61 -25.34
N ARG A 791 13.84 8.35 -25.21
CA ARG A 791 13.71 9.74 -25.68
C ARG A 791 14.09 10.74 -24.59
N PHE A 792 14.95 11.68 -24.93
CA PHE A 792 15.35 12.82 -24.11
C PHE A 792 14.64 14.10 -24.55
N TRP A 793 14.41 15.02 -23.60
CA TRP A 793 13.67 16.25 -23.83
C TRP A 793 14.48 17.49 -23.47
N ARG A 794 14.38 18.53 -24.30
CA ARG A 794 14.98 19.85 -24.07
C ARG A 794 13.95 20.86 -23.56
N SER A 795 14.45 21.93 -22.93
CA SER A 795 13.64 23.03 -22.42
C SER A 795 12.95 23.83 -23.53
N SER A 796 13.68 24.14 -24.59
CA SER A 796 13.21 24.88 -25.77
C SER A 796 13.82 24.32 -27.05
N PRO A 797 13.18 24.47 -28.22
CA PRO A 797 13.74 24.03 -29.51
C PRO A 797 15.16 24.54 -29.78
N ASP A 798 15.45 25.77 -29.35
CA ASP A 798 16.70 26.48 -29.61
C ASP A 798 17.83 26.16 -28.63
N ALA A 799 17.57 25.34 -27.60
CA ALA A 799 18.59 24.92 -26.65
C ALA A 799 19.69 24.08 -27.34
N ASP A 800 20.95 24.41 -27.05
CA ASP A 800 22.15 23.78 -27.63
C ASP A 800 22.98 23.09 -26.54
N TYR A 801 23.16 21.78 -26.70
CA TYR A 801 23.96 20.92 -25.82
C TYR A 801 25.11 20.22 -26.56
N GLY A 802 25.54 20.77 -27.70
CA GLY A 802 26.66 20.25 -28.49
C GLY A 802 26.41 18.85 -29.06
N GLN A 803 27.32 17.91 -28.77
CA GLN A 803 27.25 16.53 -29.27
C GLN A 803 25.97 15.78 -28.83
N LEU A 804 25.33 16.23 -27.75
CA LEU A 804 24.11 15.62 -27.23
C LEU A 804 22.83 16.09 -27.93
N ASN A 805 22.90 17.08 -28.84
CA ASN A 805 21.74 17.58 -29.59
C ASN A 805 21.04 16.48 -30.39
N GLY A 806 21.79 15.48 -30.84
CA GLY A 806 21.25 14.32 -31.55
C GLY A 806 20.31 13.44 -30.71
N LEU A 807 20.49 13.43 -29.38
CA LEU A 807 19.60 12.73 -28.44
C LEU A 807 18.40 13.61 -28.03
N ALA A 808 18.61 14.91 -27.90
CA ALA A 808 17.62 15.85 -27.39
C ALA A 808 16.61 16.33 -28.44
N LYS A 809 16.18 15.55 -29.44
CA LYS A 809 15.40 16.06 -30.60
C LYS A 809 13.99 16.61 -30.27
N GLN A 810 13.50 16.47 -29.03
CA GLN A 810 12.13 16.79 -28.62
C GLN A 810 12.12 17.85 -27.52
N SER A 811 11.16 18.78 -27.53
CA SER A 811 10.99 19.81 -26.49
C SER A 811 9.74 19.58 -25.65
N VAL A 812 9.81 19.99 -24.37
CA VAL A 812 8.68 19.90 -23.44
C VAL A 812 7.65 20.99 -23.73
N LYS A 813 6.35 20.67 -23.64
CA LYS A 813 5.27 21.66 -23.84
C LYS A 813 4.90 22.38 -22.54
N LEU A 814 5.66 23.42 -22.20
CA LEU A 814 5.47 24.18 -20.94
C LEU A 814 4.11 24.88 -20.82
N GLU A 815 3.54 25.33 -21.93
CA GLU A 815 2.21 25.97 -21.95
C GLU A 815 1.12 25.03 -21.44
N LEU A 816 1.18 23.74 -21.80
CA LEU A 816 0.20 22.74 -21.36
C LEU A 816 0.29 22.49 -19.85
N ILE A 817 1.50 22.52 -19.29
CA ILE A 817 1.70 22.38 -17.84
C ILE A 817 1.13 23.61 -17.12
N THR A 818 1.35 24.79 -17.68
CA THR A 818 0.88 26.06 -17.12
C THR A 818 -0.64 26.16 -17.13
N GLU A 819 -1.30 25.77 -18.23
CA GLU A 819 -2.78 25.75 -18.36
C GLU A 819 -3.44 24.88 -17.28
N HIS A 820 -2.81 23.76 -16.92
CA HIS A 820 -3.34 22.77 -15.98
C HIS A 820 -2.65 22.75 -14.60
N TRP A 821 -1.88 23.78 -14.26
CA TRP A 821 -1.08 23.78 -13.03
C TRP A 821 -1.92 23.62 -11.76
N ASP A 822 -3.06 24.33 -11.66
CA ASP A 822 -3.93 24.22 -10.49
C ASP A 822 -4.54 22.81 -10.36
N ASP A 823 -4.89 22.16 -11.49
CA ASP A 823 -5.39 20.79 -11.49
C ASP A 823 -4.32 19.79 -11.03
N LEU A 824 -3.06 20.00 -11.42
CA LEU A 824 -1.91 19.18 -10.99
C LEU A 824 -1.68 19.33 -9.47
N LEU A 825 -1.70 20.56 -8.96
CA LEU A 825 -1.58 20.84 -7.52
C LEU A 825 -2.74 20.23 -6.73
N ARG A 826 -3.96 20.33 -7.24
CA ARG A 826 -5.18 19.78 -6.64
C ARG A 826 -5.13 18.26 -6.56
N LEU A 827 -4.66 17.61 -7.63
CA LEU A 827 -4.41 16.17 -7.67
C LEU A 827 -3.36 15.76 -6.62
N ALA A 828 -2.19 16.42 -6.62
CA ALA A 828 -1.11 16.12 -5.69
C ALA A 828 -1.53 16.34 -4.23
N GLY A 829 -2.24 17.44 -3.93
CA GLY A 829 -2.78 17.74 -2.61
C GLY A 829 -3.80 16.72 -2.13
N SER A 830 -4.71 16.30 -3.01
CA SER A 830 -5.72 15.29 -2.67
C SER A 830 -5.09 13.92 -2.37
N LEU A 831 -4.02 13.56 -3.08
CA LEU A 831 -3.23 12.36 -2.82
C LEU A 831 -2.43 12.47 -1.51
N LYS A 832 -1.69 13.57 -1.32
CA LYS A 832 -0.86 13.80 -0.12
C LYS A 832 -1.69 13.80 1.17
N LEU A 833 -2.93 14.29 1.11
CA LEU A 833 -3.86 14.33 2.24
C LEU A 833 -4.70 13.05 2.37
N GLY A 834 -4.46 12.02 1.54
CA GLY A 834 -5.16 10.73 1.62
C GLY A 834 -6.65 10.81 1.32
N ARG A 835 -7.11 11.85 0.60
CA ARG A 835 -8.53 12.02 0.26
C ARG A 835 -8.99 11.13 -0.89
N ILE A 836 -8.05 10.72 -1.76
CA ILE A 836 -8.29 9.77 -2.85
C ILE A 836 -7.27 8.62 -2.84
N PRO A 837 -7.68 7.38 -3.21
CA PRO A 837 -6.76 6.27 -3.31
C PRO A 837 -5.88 6.36 -4.56
N ALA A 838 -4.57 6.15 -4.39
CA ALA A 838 -3.59 6.25 -5.49
C ALA A 838 -3.86 5.22 -6.61
N THR A 839 -4.27 3.99 -6.26
CA THR A 839 -4.58 2.95 -7.25
C THR A 839 -5.77 3.31 -8.17
N GLY A 840 -6.74 4.05 -7.64
CA GLY A 840 -7.92 4.49 -8.38
C GLY A 840 -7.55 5.52 -9.45
N ILE A 841 -6.82 6.56 -9.03
CA ILE A 841 -6.46 7.68 -9.92
C ILE A 841 -5.45 7.27 -10.99
N MET A 842 -4.51 6.39 -10.66
CA MET A 842 -3.50 5.91 -11.61
C MET A 842 -4.11 5.16 -12.80
N ARG A 843 -5.23 4.45 -12.59
CA ARG A 843 -5.98 3.79 -13.67
C ARG A 843 -6.61 4.80 -14.64
N THR A 844 -7.05 5.95 -14.15
CA THR A 844 -7.62 7.02 -14.96
C THR A 844 -6.53 7.76 -15.75
N LEU A 845 -5.37 8.01 -15.12
CA LEU A 845 -4.27 8.78 -15.70
C LEU A 845 -3.46 7.99 -16.75
N GLN A 846 -3.23 6.68 -16.56
CA GLN A 846 -2.46 5.86 -17.50
C GLN A 846 -3.29 5.27 -18.66
N THR A 847 -4.19 6.06 -19.23
CA THR A 847 -5.05 5.63 -20.34
C THR A 847 -4.27 5.63 -21.67
N GLY A 848 -3.90 4.44 -22.15
CA GLY A 848 -2.98 4.24 -23.29
C GLY A 848 -3.27 5.08 -24.54
N ASP A 849 -4.40 4.87 -25.20
CA ASP A 849 -4.61 5.42 -26.56
C ASP A 849 -5.21 6.84 -26.59
N ARG A 850 -5.74 7.32 -25.44
CA ARG A 850 -6.40 8.63 -25.31
C ARG A 850 -6.21 9.20 -23.90
N PRO A 851 -5.01 9.70 -23.57
CA PRO A 851 -4.78 10.33 -22.27
C PRO A 851 -5.62 11.60 -22.15
N THR A 852 -6.14 11.87 -20.94
CA THR A 852 -6.84 13.12 -20.62
C THR A 852 -5.88 14.32 -20.71
N ARG A 853 -6.39 15.54 -20.86
CA ARG A 853 -5.52 16.74 -20.86
C ARG A 853 -4.68 16.85 -19.59
N LEU A 854 -5.25 16.53 -18.42
CA LEU A 854 -4.50 16.45 -17.16
C LEU A 854 -3.38 15.42 -17.22
N ALA A 855 -3.64 14.22 -17.74
CA ALA A 855 -2.61 13.19 -17.90
C ALA A 855 -1.53 13.61 -18.92
N GLN A 856 -1.89 14.36 -19.96
CA GLN A 856 -0.94 14.93 -20.92
C GLN A 856 -0.06 16.00 -20.24
N ALA A 857 -0.65 16.95 -19.51
CA ALA A 857 0.09 17.96 -18.76
C ALA A 857 1.05 17.33 -17.72
N LEU A 858 0.57 16.32 -16.99
CA LEU A 858 1.38 15.54 -16.05
C LEU A 858 2.50 14.77 -16.74
N ALA A 859 2.26 14.24 -17.94
CA ALA A 859 3.29 13.60 -18.75
C ALA A 859 4.34 14.62 -19.24
N GLU A 860 3.96 15.81 -19.69
CA GLU A 860 4.91 16.87 -20.06
C GLU A 860 5.79 17.25 -18.86
N PHE A 861 5.18 17.42 -17.68
CA PHE A 861 5.92 17.69 -16.44
C PHE A 861 6.89 16.54 -16.11
N GLY A 862 6.43 15.30 -16.22
CA GLY A 862 7.27 14.13 -15.96
C GLY A 862 8.38 13.86 -16.96
N ARG A 863 8.29 14.38 -18.19
CA ARG A 863 9.39 14.33 -19.17
C ARG A 863 10.62 15.11 -18.70
N ILE A 864 10.42 16.19 -17.94
CA ILE A 864 11.50 16.96 -17.32
C ILE A 864 12.24 16.06 -16.33
N GLU A 865 11.54 15.52 -15.33
CA GLU A 865 12.14 14.65 -14.31
C GLU A 865 12.77 13.39 -14.90
N LYS A 866 12.10 12.77 -15.88
CA LYS A 866 12.62 11.61 -16.59
C LYS A 866 13.95 11.91 -17.28
N THR A 867 14.05 13.06 -17.95
CA THR A 867 15.28 13.47 -18.64
C THR A 867 16.39 13.76 -17.63
N LEU A 868 16.08 14.47 -16.54
CA LEU A 868 17.01 14.70 -15.43
C LEU A 868 17.56 13.37 -14.84
N HIS A 869 16.66 12.42 -14.56
CA HIS A 869 17.06 11.10 -14.08
C HIS A 869 17.96 10.38 -15.09
N MET A 870 17.62 10.42 -16.37
CA MET A 870 18.41 9.77 -17.42
C MET A 870 19.80 10.37 -17.56
N LEU A 871 19.91 11.69 -17.62
CA LEU A 871 21.18 12.40 -17.72
C LEU A 871 22.09 12.10 -16.54
N THR A 872 21.55 12.16 -15.33
CA THR A 872 22.30 11.83 -14.13
C THR A 872 22.66 10.34 -14.07
N TYR A 873 21.77 9.44 -14.49
CA TYR A 873 22.03 8.00 -14.51
C TYR A 873 23.13 7.61 -15.52
N ILE A 874 23.15 8.16 -16.73
CA ILE A 874 24.21 7.83 -17.71
C ILE A 874 25.56 8.44 -17.32
N ASN A 875 25.55 9.61 -16.68
CA ASN A 875 26.76 10.36 -16.36
C ASN A 875 27.45 9.90 -15.08
N ASP A 876 26.68 9.47 -14.06
CA ASP A 876 27.19 9.13 -12.73
C ASP A 876 27.18 7.61 -12.50
N GLU A 877 28.36 7.01 -12.50
CA GLU A 877 28.53 5.59 -12.17
C GLU A 877 28.09 5.24 -10.75
N SER A 878 28.36 6.12 -9.77
CA SER A 878 28.00 5.89 -8.37
C SER A 878 26.49 5.80 -8.19
N LYS A 879 25.73 6.67 -8.89
CA LYS A 879 24.26 6.62 -8.92
C LYS A 879 23.75 5.30 -9.52
N ARG A 880 24.34 4.83 -10.62
CA ARG A 880 23.99 3.53 -11.23
C ARG A 880 24.28 2.38 -10.27
N ARG A 881 25.45 2.42 -9.61
CA ARG A 881 25.87 1.44 -8.61
C ARG A 881 24.90 1.37 -7.45
N ALA A 882 24.55 2.51 -6.86
CA ALA A 882 23.60 2.60 -5.75
C ALA A 882 22.23 2.02 -6.14
N THR A 883 21.75 2.34 -7.35
CA THR A 883 20.51 1.78 -7.89
C THR A 883 20.57 0.25 -7.97
N LEU A 884 21.66 -0.30 -8.52
CA LEU A 884 21.84 -1.74 -8.62
C LEU A 884 21.94 -2.42 -7.25
N THR A 885 22.71 -1.85 -6.32
CA THR A 885 22.84 -2.37 -4.95
C THR A 885 21.49 -2.46 -4.26
N GLN A 886 20.65 -1.42 -4.37
CA GLN A 886 19.34 -1.41 -3.73
C GLN A 886 18.34 -2.40 -4.37
N LEU A 887 18.44 -2.64 -5.69
CA LEU A 887 17.65 -3.68 -6.35
C LEU A 887 18.10 -5.09 -5.95
N ASN A 888 19.41 -5.33 -5.86
CA ASN A 888 19.98 -6.61 -5.41
C ASN A 888 19.58 -6.93 -3.95
N ARG A 889 19.46 -5.91 -3.09
CA ARG A 889 18.89 -6.06 -1.74
C ARG A 889 17.44 -6.57 -1.79
N GLY A 890 16.63 -6.05 -2.72
CA GLY A 890 15.27 -6.50 -2.96
C GLY A 890 15.21 -7.99 -3.34
N GLU A 891 16.02 -8.41 -4.31
CA GLU A 891 16.10 -9.81 -4.76
C GLU A 891 16.58 -10.77 -3.65
N SER A 892 17.58 -10.34 -2.87
CA SER A 892 18.08 -11.11 -1.73
C SER A 892 17.00 -11.28 -0.67
N ARG A 893 16.21 -10.23 -0.40
CA ARG A 893 15.08 -10.29 0.54
C ARG A 893 13.96 -11.19 0.02
N HIS A 894 13.69 -11.20 -1.27
CA HIS A 894 12.74 -12.15 -1.88
C HIS A 894 13.23 -13.60 -1.73
N SER A 895 14.54 -13.84 -1.80
CA SER A 895 15.14 -15.17 -1.57
C SER A 895 14.92 -15.64 -0.13
N LEU A 896 15.14 -14.77 0.85
CA LEU A 896 14.79 -15.06 2.25
C LEU A 896 13.29 -15.33 2.41
N ALA A 897 12.43 -14.51 1.80
CA ALA A 897 10.99 -14.72 1.83
C ALA A 897 10.55 -16.05 1.20
N ARG A 898 11.21 -16.49 0.10
CA ARG A 898 11.00 -17.82 -0.50
C ARG A 898 11.37 -18.94 0.47
N ALA A 899 12.48 -18.80 1.19
CA ALA A 899 12.93 -19.80 2.17
C ALA A 899 11.92 -19.93 3.33
N VAL A 900 11.39 -18.79 3.82
CA VAL A 900 10.33 -18.80 4.83
C VAL A 900 9.05 -19.43 4.26
N PHE A 901 8.59 -19.03 3.07
CA PHE A 901 7.35 -19.49 2.43
C PHE A 901 7.50 -20.85 1.71
N HIS A 902 7.87 -21.90 2.42
CA HIS A 902 8.19 -23.22 1.83
C HIS A 902 7.00 -24.19 1.77
N GLY A 903 6.01 -24.05 2.66
CA GLY A 903 4.87 -24.95 2.78
C GLY A 903 4.05 -25.04 1.49
N LYS A 904 3.39 -26.20 1.27
CA LYS A 904 2.54 -26.47 0.08
C LYS A 904 3.25 -26.15 -1.26
N ARG A 905 4.55 -26.44 -1.37
CA ARG A 905 5.38 -26.17 -2.56
C ARG A 905 5.49 -24.67 -2.92
N GLY A 906 5.33 -23.78 -1.94
CA GLY A 906 5.29 -22.34 -2.16
C GLY A 906 4.06 -21.83 -2.90
N GLU A 907 3.00 -22.65 -3.02
CA GLU A 907 1.74 -22.28 -3.68
C GLU A 907 0.79 -21.57 -2.70
N LEU A 908 0.28 -20.40 -3.07
CA LEU A 908 -0.68 -19.65 -2.27
C LEU A 908 -2.10 -20.22 -2.47
N ARG A 909 -2.69 -20.83 -1.43
CA ARG A 909 -4.00 -21.52 -1.51
C ARG A 909 -5.18 -20.72 -0.97
N GLN A 910 -5.03 -19.40 -0.85
CA GLN A 910 -6.08 -18.50 -0.40
C GLN A 910 -7.00 -18.09 -1.56
N ARG A 911 -8.32 -18.25 -1.35
CA ARG A 911 -9.33 -18.00 -2.40
C ARG A 911 -9.70 -16.52 -2.51
N TYR A 912 -9.77 -15.84 -1.38
CA TYR A 912 -10.22 -14.45 -1.27
C TYR A 912 -9.03 -13.51 -1.11
N ARG A 913 -9.22 -12.27 -1.53
CA ARG A 913 -8.18 -11.23 -1.49
C ARG A 913 -7.66 -10.97 -0.08
N GLU A 914 -8.55 -10.73 0.88
CA GLU A 914 -8.19 -10.47 2.29
C GLU A 914 -7.28 -11.59 2.83
N GLY A 915 -7.62 -12.86 2.58
CA GLY A 915 -6.79 -13.99 3.01
C GLY A 915 -5.44 -14.06 2.30
N GLN A 916 -5.33 -13.59 1.05
CA GLN A 916 -4.04 -13.48 0.35
C GLN A 916 -3.20 -12.34 0.95
N GLU A 917 -3.82 -11.18 1.22
CA GLU A 917 -3.17 -10.01 1.84
C GLU A 917 -2.70 -10.30 3.27
N ASP A 918 -3.54 -10.88 4.12
CA ASP A 918 -3.17 -11.24 5.49
C ASP A 918 -2.00 -12.24 5.52
N GLN A 919 -2.03 -13.27 4.66
CA GLN A 919 -0.98 -14.28 4.63
C GLN A 919 0.36 -13.71 4.13
N LEU A 920 0.33 -12.90 3.07
CA LEU A 920 1.55 -12.29 2.51
C LEU A 920 2.06 -11.12 3.36
N GLY A 921 1.17 -10.39 4.03
CA GLY A 921 1.53 -9.39 5.05
C GLY A 921 2.21 -10.05 6.25
N THR A 922 1.71 -11.21 6.68
CA THR A 922 2.34 -12.03 7.73
C THR A 922 3.72 -12.53 7.32
N LEU A 923 3.90 -12.97 6.06
CA LEU A 923 5.22 -13.29 5.51
C LEU A 923 6.17 -12.09 5.59
N GLY A 924 5.74 -10.91 5.15
CA GLY A 924 6.55 -9.69 5.22
C GLY A 924 6.97 -9.32 6.64
N LEU A 925 6.06 -9.46 7.60
CA LEU A 925 6.31 -9.19 9.01
C LEU A 925 7.35 -10.18 9.59
N VAL A 926 7.22 -11.47 9.32
CA VAL A 926 8.19 -12.49 9.77
C VAL A 926 9.57 -12.27 9.16
N VAL A 927 9.65 -11.88 7.88
CA VAL A 927 10.93 -11.52 7.25
C VAL A 927 11.55 -10.30 7.94
N ASN A 928 10.77 -9.30 8.36
CA ASN A 928 11.28 -8.19 9.16
C ASN A 928 11.77 -8.61 10.55
N MET A 929 11.11 -9.58 11.20
CA MET A 929 11.61 -10.12 12.48
C MET A 929 12.95 -10.82 12.31
N ILE A 930 13.15 -11.57 11.22
CA ILE A 930 14.44 -12.21 10.90
C ILE A 930 15.52 -11.15 10.65
N VAL A 931 15.21 -10.12 9.86
CA VAL A 931 16.15 -9.01 9.59
C VAL A 931 16.55 -8.33 10.89
N LEU A 932 15.58 -7.96 11.73
CA LEU A 932 15.83 -7.31 13.02
C LEU A 932 16.69 -8.18 13.95
N TRP A 933 16.33 -9.45 14.08
CA TRP A 933 17.09 -10.39 14.91
C TRP A 933 18.53 -10.55 14.39
N ASN A 934 18.70 -10.73 13.07
CA ASN A 934 20.02 -10.83 12.47
C ASN A 934 20.84 -9.55 12.69
N THR A 935 20.27 -8.36 12.51
CA THR A 935 20.98 -7.09 12.75
C THR A 935 21.44 -6.95 14.20
N ILE A 936 20.60 -7.34 15.18
CA ILE A 936 20.98 -7.32 16.60
C ILE A 936 22.19 -8.23 16.86
N TYR A 937 22.13 -9.49 16.44
CA TYR A 937 23.20 -10.45 16.71
C TYR A 937 24.47 -10.18 15.89
N MET A 938 24.35 -9.67 14.67
CA MET A 938 25.50 -9.20 13.89
C MET A 938 26.20 -8.03 14.58
N THR A 939 25.46 -7.09 15.16
CA THR A 939 26.03 -5.96 15.91
C THR A 939 26.86 -6.47 17.09
N GLU A 940 26.37 -7.47 17.81
CA GLU A 940 27.09 -8.06 18.93
C GLU A 940 28.28 -8.92 18.49
N ALA A 941 28.17 -9.64 17.37
CA ALA A 941 29.28 -10.37 16.76
C ALA A 941 30.42 -9.41 16.38
N LEU A 942 30.10 -8.26 15.77
CA LEU A 942 31.08 -7.22 15.46
C LEU A 942 31.74 -6.65 16.72
N LYS A 943 30.98 -6.40 17.79
CA LYS A 943 31.53 -5.97 19.09
C LYS A 943 32.47 -7.02 19.69
N GLN A 944 32.11 -8.30 19.61
CA GLN A 944 32.95 -9.39 20.11
C GLN A 944 34.24 -9.52 19.30
N LEU A 945 34.17 -9.50 17.96
CA LEU A 945 35.34 -9.54 17.09
C LEU A 945 36.29 -8.37 17.39
N LYS A 946 35.75 -7.16 17.57
CA LYS A 946 36.53 -5.97 17.95
C LYS A 946 37.22 -6.14 19.31
N ARG A 947 36.54 -6.73 20.31
CA ARG A 947 37.13 -7.07 21.63
C ARG A 947 38.23 -8.12 21.54
N GLN A 948 38.14 -9.04 20.58
CA GLN A 948 39.14 -10.07 20.32
C GLN A 948 40.33 -9.56 19.48
N GLY A 949 40.36 -8.26 19.15
CA GLY A 949 41.43 -7.66 18.35
C GLY A 949 41.35 -7.97 16.85
N TYR A 950 40.22 -8.49 16.36
CA TYR A 950 40.00 -8.69 14.94
C TYR A 950 39.94 -7.34 14.21
N GLN A 951 40.69 -7.18 13.13
CA GLN A 951 40.68 -5.96 12.32
C GLN A 951 39.39 -5.89 11.49
N ILE A 952 38.58 -4.87 11.76
CA ILE A 952 37.32 -4.62 11.05
C ILE A 952 37.47 -3.31 10.27
N LEU A 953 37.23 -3.36 8.96
CA LEU A 953 37.20 -2.18 8.10
C LEU A 953 35.76 -1.68 7.95
N ASP A 954 35.54 -0.38 8.06
CA ASP A 954 34.19 0.22 7.99
C ASP A 954 33.52 -0.05 6.63
N ASP A 955 34.29 -0.04 5.54
CA ASP A 955 33.81 -0.38 4.19
C ASP A 955 33.32 -1.84 4.08
N ASP A 956 33.93 -2.76 4.83
CA ASP A 956 33.50 -4.16 4.86
C ASP A 956 32.21 -4.34 5.68
N VAL A 957 32.06 -3.59 6.79
CA VAL A 957 30.84 -3.58 7.60
C VAL A 957 29.65 -3.10 6.79
N ALA A 958 29.82 -2.03 6.01
CA ALA A 958 28.77 -1.50 5.12
C ALA A 958 28.30 -2.49 4.05
N ARG A 959 29.11 -3.53 3.74
CA ARG A 959 28.82 -4.59 2.76
C ARG A 959 28.31 -5.89 3.39
N LEU A 960 28.09 -5.93 4.71
CA LEU A 960 27.39 -7.02 5.38
C LEU A 960 25.89 -6.97 5.09
N SER A 961 25.21 -8.13 5.21
CA SER A 961 23.78 -8.25 4.94
C SER A 961 23.08 -9.01 6.07
N PRO A 962 21.96 -8.49 6.61
CA PRO A 962 21.15 -9.19 7.62
C PRO A 962 20.25 -10.26 7.01
N LEU A 963 20.38 -10.54 5.71
CA LEU A 963 19.51 -11.48 5.00
C LEU A 963 20.04 -12.91 5.02
N GLY A 964 21.10 -13.24 5.77
CA GLY A 964 21.56 -14.63 5.91
C GLY A 964 20.58 -15.49 6.73
N TRP A 965 20.39 -16.75 6.36
CA TRP A 965 19.46 -17.66 7.07
C TRP A 965 19.97 -19.09 7.30
N GLU A 966 21.25 -19.37 7.03
CA GLU A 966 21.82 -20.72 7.19
C GLU A 966 21.84 -21.19 8.66
N HIS A 967 21.94 -20.26 9.60
CA HIS A 967 21.86 -20.51 11.05
C HIS A 967 20.43 -20.68 11.57
N ILE A 968 19.41 -20.47 10.73
CA ILE A 968 18.00 -20.49 11.11
C ILE A 968 17.36 -21.80 10.64
N ASN A 969 16.91 -22.61 11.58
CA ASN A 969 16.11 -23.78 11.25
C ASN A 969 14.65 -23.39 10.95
N MET A 970 14.26 -23.51 9.69
CA MET A 970 12.90 -23.21 9.21
C MET A 970 12.02 -24.46 9.04
N LEU A 971 12.57 -25.67 9.17
CA LEU A 971 11.93 -26.92 8.78
C LEU A 971 11.89 -27.95 9.93
N GLY A 972 10.83 -28.76 9.98
CA GLY A 972 10.78 -30.01 10.74
C GLY A 972 10.65 -29.89 12.27
N ARG A 973 11.22 -28.86 12.90
CA ARG A 973 11.17 -28.63 14.35
C ARG A 973 10.57 -27.26 14.65
N TYR A 974 9.55 -27.24 15.52
CA TYR A 974 8.88 -26.01 15.98
C TYR A 974 8.95 -25.95 17.50
N SER A 975 10.05 -25.39 18.00
CA SER A 975 10.27 -25.10 19.43
C SER A 975 9.69 -23.72 19.77
N PHE A 976 8.82 -23.65 20.78
CA PHE A 976 8.31 -22.39 21.33
C PHE A 976 8.90 -22.11 22.73
N ALA A 977 10.20 -22.41 22.89
CA ALA A 977 10.95 -22.11 24.09
C ALA A 977 11.64 -20.74 23.95
N VAL A 978 11.64 -19.98 25.04
CA VAL A 978 12.50 -18.78 25.17
C VAL A 978 13.61 -19.18 26.15
N PRO A 979 14.90 -19.14 25.74
CA PRO A 979 16.00 -19.37 26.67
C PRO A 979 15.91 -18.46 27.90
N GLU A 980 16.37 -18.92 29.06
CA GLU A 980 16.27 -18.15 30.31
C GLU A 980 16.97 -16.78 30.21
N GLU A 981 18.08 -16.72 29.50
CA GLU A 981 18.84 -15.48 29.25
C GLU A 981 17.96 -14.47 28.49
N VAL A 982 17.29 -14.92 27.44
CA VAL A 982 16.36 -14.08 26.65
C VAL A 982 15.16 -13.66 27.48
N ALA A 983 14.65 -14.54 28.35
CA ALA A 983 13.56 -14.22 29.27
C ALA A 983 13.96 -13.16 30.32
N ARG A 984 15.26 -13.05 30.67
CA ARG A 984 15.83 -11.98 31.50
C ARG A 984 16.15 -10.69 30.72
N GLY A 985 15.91 -10.67 29.41
CA GLY A 985 16.22 -9.53 28.53
C GLY A 985 17.64 -9.54 27.95
N GLU A 986 18.46 -10.54 28.30
CA GLU A 986 19.83 -10.72 27.82
C GLU A 986 19.84 -11.31 26.39
N LEU A 987 20.97 -11.24 25.71
CA LEU A 987 21.18 -11.88 24.41
C LEU A 987 21.58 -13.34 24.58
N ARG A 988 21.26 -14.17 23.59
CA ARG A 988 21.82 -15.52 23.50
C ARG A 988 23.34 -15.43 23.41
N PRO A 989 24.07 -16.40 23.99
CA PRO A 989 25.50 -16.47 23.77
C PRO A 989 25.79 -16.63 22.28
N LEU A 990 26.78 -15.88 21.79
CA LEU A 990 27.31 -16.08 20.46
C LEU A 990 28.03 -17.43 20.40
N ARG A 991 28.02 -18.07 19.22
CA ARG A 991 28.67 -19.37 19.04
C ARG A 991 30.17 -19.25 19.22
N ASN A 992 30.77 -20.27 19.81
CA ASN A 992 32.21 -20.43 19.84
C ASN A 992 32.63 -21.42 18.75
N PRO A 993 33.30 -21.00 17.68
CA PRO A 993 33.73 -21.91 16.60
C PRO A 993 34.66 -23.03 17.09
N ALA A 994 35.34 -22.83 18.22
CA ALA A 994 36.23 -23.83 18.82
C ALA A 994 35.51 -24.95 19.58
N GLU A 995 34.23 -24.76 19.93
CA GLU A 995 33.39 -25.76 20.64
C GLU A 995 32.49 -26.57 19.69
N ASP A 996 32.37 -26.14 18.43
CA ASP A 996 31.54 -26.78 17.39
C ASP A 996 32.34 -27.75 16.47
N LEU A 997 33.65 -27.89 16.69
CA LEU A 997 34.55 -28.89 16.10
C LEU A 997 34.67 -30.11 17.03
#